data_AF-A0A7K3S4A1-F1
#
_entry.id   AF-A0A7K3S4A1-F1
#
_cell.length_a   1.000
_cell.length_b   1.000
_cell.length_c   1.000
_cell.angle_alpha   90.00
_cell.angle_beta   90.00
_cell.angle_gamma   90.00
#
_symmetry.space_group_name_H-M   'P 1'
#
loop_
_entity.id
_entity.type
_entity.pdbx_description
1 polymer ?
#
loop_
_entity_poly.entity_id
_entity_poly.type
_entity_poly.pdbx_seq_one_letter_code
_entity_poly.pdbx_strand_id
1 'polypeptide(L)'
;PHAVATGAPPPRPGTPFAHWSAEVYADPERFAAERPYWDGVLADRPAPLAPDDAASTSHTPGELRTELAPDLTAPLLTTTAAAFHARPDELLLAALVHAVGGDTPVLVDLESHGRHEKSAPGADLSRTVGWFTTQYPVRLDPGTGGVGQDVKRVRDRLSAVPGRGTGYGALYGQAPSGAQVAFNYLGRFTADTPDGHWVPAPESDAVHPGPQPVLLDGHVLDLNASTLDGPEGPVLTVRWTYATDGIAPDRIRTIADRFTAALTELVRRHEEPGFAGHSPGDFPVALDQHEITELEAANPALDGVLPLTPLQHGLAYHALSETTGADPYVVQLELEIGGPLDPVRLRSAAGAVVDRHANLRAGFRRLTTGRLVQYTTADAAPEWTEHDLRAGRDTPATDALSALVAADRVRPFAPDRPPLLRFTLIRTADDRWRLLFTSHHLLLDGWSAPLLLTDLFDAYAGRPPVRRRPFADYAHWLAGRDRPAAEAAWRTALDGITEPTLTVPADTPSAALVPEETSTVLDPALTAAIQDRARAAGTTLNTVVQTGWGLVLARLTGRDDVVFGSAVSGRPAELDGVEGMLGLFVNTLPTRVRTVPSRTLGDAMADLHARQVALLDHQHLGLADIQRLVGMPALLDTMTVFENYPFDDEALSGSERAAGLDVRGVGGRDATHYPLTLAITLQGGRLRLVLKHRPDLYDTPAARTLLDRLTRALDHLAHRPDLPAGQLDLAPDASATLSGRPGTTAVLGCAGTVAAVAAHTPDAIAVRPLDGGQPPVTYAELVARAAEFAQRIREAGAGPETVVALLLPRSVDLVVAELAVAWAGAAYLPLHPDWPAERIRTVLGAAEAVALICRPGIDTDAYGPVAVLHPDGGSTPTGPRTHPSPPAPHRLAYVMYTSGSTGEPKGVAIPESAVLALASDSRFAGDAHRRVLVHSPHSFDAATHEIWGTLLRGGELVLAPDAPLDPARWRELLTGGTGRGGGADSAWFTAGLFALLAQDAPETFTALREVWTGGDVVSPGAVA
;
A
#
# COMPACT_ATOMS: atom_id res chain seq x y z
N PRO A 1 -3.92 -66.11 18.37
CA PRO A 1 -4.71 -66.79 17.30
C PRO A 1 -4.12 -66.63 15.89
N HIS A 2 -3.83 -65.41 15.43
CA HIS A 2 -3.31 -65.14 14.07
C HIS A 2 -1.88 -65.65 13.82
N ALA A 3 -0.96 -65.54 14.80
CA ALA A 3 0.42 -66.03 14.68
C ALA A 3 0.51 -67.57 14.61
N VAL A 4 -0.43 -68.27 15.26
CA VAL A 4 -0.52 -69.74 15.21
C VAL A 4 -1.06 -70.21 13.86
N ALA A 5 -1.91 -69.40 13.21
CA ALA A 5 -2.50 -69.71 11.90
C ALA A 5 -1.58 -69.39 10.71
N THR A 6 -0.64 -68.45 10.85
CA THR A 6 0.16 -67.93 9.72
C THR A 6 1.64 -68.32 9.75
N GLY A 7 2.14 -68.89 10.86
CA GLY A 7 3.56 -69.25 11.01
C GLY A 7 4.52 -68.05 11.03
N ALA A 8 4.00 -66.82 10.94
CA ALA A 8 4.76 -65.60 11.07
C ALA A 8 4.84 -65.21 12.56
N PRO A 9 6.04 -65.02 13.13
CA PRO A 9 6.15 -64.45 14.47
C PRO A 9 5.50 -63.06 14.47
N PRO A 10 4.81 -62.67 15.55
CA PRO A 10 4.33 -61.29 15.65
C PRO A 10 5.53 -60.34 15.49
N PRO A 11 5.40 -59.23 14.75
CA PRO A 11 6.44 -58.21 14.70
C PRO A 11 6.83 -57.79 16.12
N ARG A 12 8.12 -57.52 16.34
CA ARG A 12 8.64 -57.16 17.66
C ARG A 12 7.78 -56.02 18.27
N PRO A 13 7.50 -56.06 19.57
CA PRO A 13 6.78 -54.96 20.22
C PRO A 13 7.52 -53.65 19.96
N GLY A 14 6.76 -52.56 19.86
CA GLY A 14 7.31 -51.20 19.93
C GLY A 14 8.03 -50.95 21.26
N THR A 15 8.44 -49.71 21.49
CA THR A 15 9.26 -49.28 22.63
C THR A 15 8.72 -49.82 23.98
N PRO A 16 9.49 -50.65 24.70
CA PRO A 16 9.06 -51.16 26.02
C PRO A 16 8.83 -50.04 27.02
N PHE A 17 7.88 -50.22 27.96
CA PHE A 17 7.59 -49.23 29.00
C PHE A 17 8.85 -48.82 29.77
N ALA A 18 9.67 -49.80 30.18
CA ALA A 18 10.93 -49.55 30.88
C ALA A 18 11.95 -48.73 30.07
N HIS A 19 11.96 -48.87 28.75
CA HIS A 19 12.83 -48.07 27.89
C HIS A 19 12.29 -46.65 27.74
N TRP A 20 10.98 -46.50 27.47
CA TRP A 20 10.34 -45.20 27.41
C TRP A 20 10.49 -44.43 28.72
N SER A 21 10.26 -45.06 29.88
CA SER A 21 10.39 -44.40 31.17
C SER A 21 11.85 -44.03 31.48
N ALA A 22 12.81 -44.91 31.18
CA ALA A 22 14.23 -44.59 31.35
C ALA A 22 14.64 -43.39 30.49
N GLU A 23 14.27 -43.34 29.22
CA GLU A 23 14.54 -42.20 28.33
C GLU A 23 13.83 -40.93 28.80
N VAL A 24 12.64 -41.04 29.38
CA VAL A 24 11.90 -39.89 29.90
C VAL A 24 12.61 -39.23 31.09
N TYR A 25 13.27 -40.04 31.93
CA TYR A 25 13.96 -39.58 33.14
C TYR A 25 15.49 -39.55 33.02
N ALA A 26 16.06 -39.87 31.84
CA ALA A 26 17.50 -39.92 31.63
C ALA A 26 18.17 -38.54 31.79
N ASP A 27 17.49 -37.49 31.36
CA ASP A 27 17.94 -36.11 31.48
C ASP A 27 16.78 -35.20 31.96
N PRO A 28 16.61 -35.01 33.28
CA PRO A 28 15.60 -34.10 33.83
C PRO A 28 15.76 -32.64 33.37
N GLU A 29 16.96 -32.20 33.00
CA GLU A 29 17.23 -30.82 32.59
C GLU A 29 16.64 -30.49 31.22
N ARG A 30 16.24 -31.50 30.42
CA ARG A 30 15.43 -31.28 29.22
C ARG A 30 14.10 -30.57 29.51
N PHE A 31 13.61 -30.66 30.75
CA PHE A 31 12.40 -29.99 31.21
C PHE A 31 12.70 -28.68 31.97
N ALA A 32 13.94 -28.22 32.06
CA ALA A 32 14.33 -27.07 32.89
C ALA A 32 13.54 -25.78 32.58
N ALA A 33 13.13 -25.59 31.31
CA ALA A 33 12.30 -24.46 30.89
C ALA A 33 10.89 -24.46 31.55
N GLU A 34 10.42 -25.59 32.07
CA GLU A 34 9.14 -25.70 32.76
C GLU A 34 9.21 -25.31 34.25
N ARG A 35 10.40 -25.23 34.86
CA ARG A 35 10.57 -24.93 36.30
C ARG A 35 9.80 -23.67 36.74
N PRO A 36 9.89 -22.51 36.04
CA PRO A 36 9.17 -21.31 36.45
C PRO A 36 7.64 -21.48 36.50
N TYR A 37 7.07 -22.31 35.62
CA TYR A 37 5.65 -22.63 35.63
C TYR A 37 5.28 -23.43 36.88
N TRP A 38 6.01 -24.51 37.14
CA TRP A 38 5.74 -25.40 38.28
C TRP A 38 5.99 -24.73 39.63
N ASP A 39 7.06 -23.95 39.76
CA ASP A 39 7.35 -23.15 40.96
C ASP A 39 6.21 -22.15 41.25
N GLY A 40 5.67 -21.51 40.21
CA GLY A 40 4.52 -20.62 40.33
C GLY A 40 3.25 -21.33 40.79
N VAL A 41 2.99 -22.56 40.32
CA VAL A 41 1.86 -23.38 40.80
C VAL A 41 2.01 -23.73 42.29
N LEU A 42 3.23 -24.02 42.73
CA LEU A 42 3.52 -24.48 44.09
C LEU A 42 3.68 -23.36 45.13
N ALA A 43 4.02 -22.14 44.71
CA ALA A 43 4.27 -21.00 45.61
C ALA A 43 2.98 -20.40 46.20
N ASP A 44 1.92 -20.27 45.39
CA ASP A 44 0.65 -19.64 45.77
C ASP A 44 -0.42 -20.70 46.12
N ARG A 45 -0.17 -21.49 47.16
CA ARG A 45 -1.09 -22.55 47.57
C ARG A 45 -2.41 -21.96 48.09
N PRO A 46 -3.57 -22.40 47.57
CA PRO A 46 -4.85 -22.01 48.15
C PRO A 46 -5.04 -22.56 49.56
N ALA A 47 -6.03 -22.03 50.27
CA ALA A 47 -6.40 -22.52 51.59
C ALA A 47 -6.73 -24.03 51.52
N PRO A 48 -6.23 -24.84 52.47
CA PRO A 48 -6.41 -26.28 52.42
C PRO A 48 -7.87 -26.66 52.72
N LEU A 49 -8.34 -27.75 52.12
CA LEU A 49 -9.70 -28.28 52.28
C LEU A 49 -9.98 -28.75 53.72
N ALA A 50 -8.95 -29.26 54.39
CA ALA A 50 -8.85 -29.63 55.80
C ALA A 50 -7.57 -29.03 56.42
N PRO A 51 -7.48 -28.82 57.75
CA PRO A 51 -6.30 -28.26 58.41
C PRO A 51 -4.95 -28.92 57.98
N ASP A 52 -3.90 -28.12 57.79
CA ASP A 52 -2.60 -28.58 57.24
C ASP A 52 -1.89 -29.67 58.06
N ASP A 53 -2.19 -29.77 59.37
CA ASP A 53 -1.68 -30.80 60.27
C ASP A 53 -2.24 -32.20 59.97
N ALA A 54 -3.35 -32.28 59.22
CA ALA A 54 -3.96 -33.52 58.77
C ALA A 54 -3.06 -34.31 57.80
N ALA A 55 -2.31 -33.63 56.91
CA ALA A 55 -1.53 -34.26 55.83
C ALA A 55 -0.34 -35.11 56.29
N SER A 56 -0.02 -35.15 57.59
CA SER A 56 1.13 -35.86 58.17
C SER A 56 0.78 -37.18 58.87
N THR A 57 -0.50 -37.59 58.85
CA THR A 57 -1.02 -38.77 59.56
C THR A 57 -1.80 -39.69 58.63
N SER A 58 -1.68 -41.01 58.83
CA SER A 58 -2.53 -41.98 58.13
C SER A 58 -4.01 -41.71 58.46
N HIS A 59 -4.78 -41.29 57.45
CA HIS A 59 -6.21 -41.00 57.59
C HIS A 59 -7.05 -42.25 57.72
N THR A 60 -8.23 -42.12 58.36
CA THR A 60 -9.25 -43.17 58.31
C THR A 60 -10.11 -42.91 57.07
N PRO A 61 -10.02 -43.74 56.02
CA PRO A 61 -10.66 -43.42 54.76
C PRO A 61 -12.14 -43.82 54.79
N GLY A 62 -12.98 -42.91 54.31
CA GLY A 62 -14.40 -43.12 54.05
C GLY A 62 -14.67 -43.14 52.55
N GLU A 63 -15.80 -43.72 52.16
CA GLU A 63 -16.22 -43.82 50.76
C GLU A 63 -17.66 -43.32 50.58
N LEU A 64 -17.89 -42.62 49.48
CA LEU A 64 -19.21 -42.29 48.95
C LEU A 64 -19.21 -42.61 47.46
N ARG A 65 -20.28 -43.24 46.96
CA ARG A 65 -20.48 -43.51 45.53
C ARG A 65 -21.71 -42.75 45.04
N THR A 66 -21.57 -42.04 43.93
CA THR A 66 -22.66 -41.32 43.26
C THR A 66 -22.72 -41.70 41.79
N GLU A 67 -23.93 -41.70 41.23
CA GLU A 67 -24.18 -42.04 39.82
C GLU A 67 -25.00 -40.94 39.15
N LEU A 68 -24.67 -40.63 37.90
CA LEU A 68 -25.42 -39.71 37.05
C LEU A 68 -26.20 -40.52 36.02
N ALA A 69 -27.51 -40.29 35.94
CA ALA A 69 -28.40 -41.06 35.07
C ALA A 69 -28.05 -40.91 33.57
N PRO A 70 -28.44 -41.88 32.71
CA PRO A 70 -28.08 -41.86 31.28
C PRO A 70 -28.52 -40.64 30.50
N ASP A 71 -29.66 -40.06 30.85
CA ASP A 71 -30.23 -38.86 30.22
C ASP A 71 -29.39 -37.59 30.47
N LEU A 72 -28.59 -37.57 31.53
CA LEU A 72 -27.63 -36.51 31.81
C LEU A 72 -26.21 -36.89 31.36
N THR A 73 -25.81 -38.15 31.55
CA THR A 73 -24.46 -38.62 31.19
C THR A 73 -24.22 -38.59 29.68
N ALA A 74 -25.18 -39.04 28.86
CA ALA A 74 -24.96 -39.08 27.41
C ALA A 74 -24.73 -37.67 26.80
N PRO A 75 -25.57 -36.66 27.07
CA PRO A 75 -25.30 -35.28 26.64
C PRO A 75 -24.01 -34.69 27.23
N LEU A 76 -23.73 -34.93 28.52
CA LEU A 76 -22.53 -34.44 29.19
C LEU A 76 -21.25 -34.83 28.43
N LEU A 77 -21.17 -36.10 28.01
CA LEU A 77 -20.03 -36.66 27.30
C LEU A 77 -20.00 -36.33 25.79
N THR A 78 -21.08 -35.76 25.24
CA THR A 78 -21.23 -35.50 23.80
C THR A 78 -21.57 -34.04 23.52
N THR A 79 -22.85 -33.66 23.48
CA THR A 79 -23.29 -32.33 23.06
C THR A 79 -22.82 -31.23 24.00
N THR A 80 -22.79 -31.47 25.31
CA THR A 80 -22.29 -30.50 26.30
C THR A 80 -20.78 -30.31 26.18
N ALA A 81 -20.00 -31.39 26.12
CA ALA A 81 -18.55 -31.32 25.89
C ALA A 81 -18.22 -30.61 24.58
N ALA A 82 -18.95 -30.90 23.51
CA ALA A 82 -18.80 -30.23 22.22
C ALA A 82 -19.15 -28.74 22.29
N ALA A 83 -20.23 -28.35 22.96
CA ALA A 83 -20.63 -26.94 23.11
C ALA A 83 -19.61 -26.10 23.88
N PHE A 84 -18.85 -26.72 24.79
CA PHE A 84 -17.76 -26.08 25.51
C PHE A 84 -16.39 -26.24 24.82
N HIS A 85 -16.32 -26.91 23.66
CA HIS A 85 -15.06 -27.30 23.02
C HIS A 85 -14.07 -27.90 24.04
N ALA A 86 -14.59 -28.75 24.93
CA ALA A 86 -13.91 -29.28 26.08
C ALA A 86 -13.95 -30.81 26.08
N ARG A 87 -13.03 -31.43 26.81
CA ARG A 87 -13.04 -32.88 27.06
C ARG A 87 -13.93 -33.18 28.27
N PRO A 88 -14.51 -34.40 28.35
CA PRO A 88 -15.32 -34.78 29.50
C PRO A 88 -14.61 -34.59 30.85
N ASP A 89 -13.32 -34.90 30.96
CA ASP A 89 -12.54 -34.68 32.19
C ASP A 89 -12.49 -33.22 32.61
N GLU A 90 -12.53 -32.27 31.67
CA GLU A 90 -12.50 -30.84 31.94
C GLU A 90 -13.84 -30.34 32.50
N LEU A 91 -14.96 -30.90 32.02
CA LEU A 91 -16.29 -30.63 32.59
C LEU A 91 -16.41 -31.17 34.02
N LEU A 92 -15.92 -32.39 34.25
CA LEU A 92 -15.91 -33.02 35.58
C LEU A 92 -15.03 -32.22 36.54
N LEU A 93 -13.85 -31.81 36.10
CA LEU A 93 -12.93 -31.02 36.91
C LEU A 93 -13.50 -29.62 37.23
N ALA A 94 -14.20 -28.97 36.28
CA ALA A 94 -14.92 -27.73 36.55
C ALA A 94 -16.04 -27.91 37.57
N ALA A 95 -16.83 -28.98 37.46
CA ALA A 95 -17.85 -29.30 38.45
C ALA A 95 -17.23 -29.59 39.84
N LEU A 96 -16.04 -30.20 39.90
CA LEU A 96 -15.31 -30.43 41.14
C LEU A 96 -14.86 -29.11 41.78
N VAL A 97 -14.24 -28.24 41.00
CA VAL A 97 -13.81 -26.90 41.47
C VAL A 97 -15.02 -26.10 41.94
N HIS A 98 -16.13 -26.15 41.21
CA HIS A 98 -17.38 -25.51 41.59
C HIS A 98 -17.93 -26.05 42.92
N ALA A 99 -17.88 -27.37 43.11
CA ALA A 99 -18.42 -28.04 44.30
C ALA A 99 -17.56 -27.82 45.56
N VAL A 100 -16.23 -27.83 45.41
CA VAL A 100 -15.25 -27.76 46.49
C VAL A 100 -14.83 -26.33 46.81
N GLY A 101 -14.56 -25.53 45.77
CA GLY A 101 -13.87 -24.24 45.87
C GLY A 101 -14.74 -23.06 46.28
N GLY A 102 -16.06 -23.07 46.05
CA GLY A 102 -16.87 -21.86 46.24
C GLY A 102 -16.28 -20.67 45.47
N ASP A 103 -15.89 -19.61 46.18
CA ASP A 103 -15.18 -18.44 45.61
C ASP A 103 -13.65 -18.52 45.72
N THR A 104 -13.11 -19.64 46.20
CA THR A 104 -11.69 -19.84 46.48
C THR A 104 -11.03 -20.85 45.53
N PRO A 105 -9.79 -20.60 45.11
CA PRO A 105 -9.03 -21.50 44.25
C PRO A 105 -8.78 -22.86 44.91
N VAL A 106 -8.62 -23.91 44.12
CA VAL A 106 -8.33 -25.28 44.57
C VAL A 106 -7.06 -25.78 43.90
N LEU A 107 -6.18 -26.41 44.67
CA LEU A 107 -5.01 -27.13 44.16
C LEU A 107 -5.35 -28.61 44.06
N VAL A 108 -5.33 -29.15 42.84
CA VAL A 108 -5.71 -30.53 42.52
C VAL A 108 -4.51 -31.25 41.91
N ASP A 109 -4.17 -32.42 42.44
CA ASP A 109 -3.30 -33.35 41.74
C ASP A 109 -4.11 -34.10 40.68
N LEU A 110 -3.77 -33.88 39.42
CA LEU A 110 -4.41 -34.54 38.29
C LEU A 110 -3.63 -35.77 37.88
N GLU A 111 -4.33 -36.89 37.78
CA GLU A 111 -3.86 -38.06 37.06
C GLU A 111 -4.27 -37.95 35.59
N SER A 112 -3.27 -37.95 34.71
CA SER A 112 -3.48 -38.01 33.27
C SER A 112 -2.93 -39.32 32.72
N HIS A 113 -3.67 -39.91 31.79
CA HIS A 113 -3.29 -41.14 31.11
C HIS A 113 -2.99 -40.84 29.64
N GLY A 114 -1.78 -41.10 29.17
CA GLY A 114 -1.39 -40.72 27.82
C GLY A 114 -0.11 -41.39 27.30
N ARG A 115 -0.14 -41.82 26.03
CA ARG A 115 1.04 -42.35 25.33
C ARG A 115 1.83 -41.20 24.71
N HIS A 116 2.70 -40.57 25.50
CA HIS A 116 3.52 -39.44 25.04
C HIS A 116 4.78 -39.91 24.30
N GLU A 117 4.62 -40.34 23.04
CA GLU A 117 5.72 -40.80 22.19
C GLU A 117 6.78 -39.71 21.94
N LYS A 118 6.35 -38.45 21.85
CA LYS A 118 7.27 -37.30 21.67
C LYS A 118 8.23 -37.09 22.84
N SER A 119 7.92 -37.64 24.03
CA SER A 119 8.77 -37.53 25.22
C SER A 119 9.99 -38.46 25.17
N ALA A 120 10.06 -39.36 24.18
CA ALA A 120 11.21 -40.21 23.89
C ALA A 120 11.40 -40.32 22.36
N PRO A 121 12.43 -39.67 21.77
CA PRO A 121 12.62 -39.64 20.31
C PRO A 121 12.61 -41.04 19.67
N GLY A 122 11.74 -41.23 18.67
CA GLY A 122 11.60 -42.51 17.97
C GLY A 122 10.82 -43.59 18.72
N ALA A 123 10.16 -43.26 19.84
CA ALA A 123 9.33 -44.22 20.56
C ALA A 123 8.04 -44.57 19.80
N ASP A 124 7.72 -45.86 19.72
CA ASP A 124 6.42 -46.39 19.28
C ASP A 124 5.77 -47.09 20.46
N LEU A 125 4.79 -46.42 21.07
CA LEU A 125 4.06 -46.94 22.21
C LEU A 125 2.78 -47.65 21.78
N SER A 126 2.41 -47.69 20.50
CA SER A 126 1.11 -48.17 20.03
C SER A 126 0.75 -49.60 20.49
N ARG A 127 1.76 -50.44 20.75
CA ARG A 127 1.60 -51.86 21.15
C ARG A 127 2.00 -52.16 22.59
N THR A 128 2.42 -51.17 23.37
CA THR A 128 2.89 -51.39 24.76
C THR A 128 1.70 -51.48 25.71
N VAL A 129 1.48 -52.63 26.34
CA VAL A 129 0.33 -52.84 27.24
C VAL A 129 0.59 -52.16 28.59
N GLY A 130 -0.41 -51.43 29.11
CA GLY A 130 -0.34 -50.76 30.42
C GLY A 130 -0.84 -49.31 30.38
N TRP A 131 -1.05 -48.74 31.57
CA TRP A 131 -1.37 -47.33 31.77
C TRP A 131 -0.09 -46.50 31.84
N PHE A 132 -0.07 -45.38 31.10
CA PHE A 132 1.02 -44.42 31.10
C PHE A 132 0.53 -43.19 31.87
N THR A 133 0.64 -43.27 33.19
CA THR A 133 0.07 -42.27 34.10
C THR A 133 1.12 -41.24 34.50
N THR A 134 0.74 -39.97 34.44
CA THR A 134 1.48 -38.85 35.01
C THR A 134 0.60 -38.15 36.03
N GLN A 135 1.14 -37.87 37.21
CA GLN A 135 0.50 -37.06 38.24
C GLN A 135 1.19 -35.69 38.33
N TYR A 136 0.41 -34.62 38.38
CA TYR A 136 0.92 -33.26 38.47
C TYR A 136 -0.10 -32.30 39.11
N PRO A 137 0.36 -31.26 39.83
CA PRO A 137 -0.53 -30.30 40.44
C PRO A 137 -1.06 -29.28 39.43
N VAL A 138 -2.34 -28.95 39.55
CA VAL A 138 -2.96 -27.83 38.86
C VAL A 138 -3.74 -26.99 39.86
N ARG A 139 -3.42 -25.70 39.85
CA ARG A 139 -4.18 -24.68 40.56
C ARG A 139 -5.33 -24.20 39.67
N LEU A 140 -6.56 -24.32 40.15
CA LEU A 140 -7.79 -23.98 39.43
C LEU A 140 -8.57 -22.93 40.22
N ASP A 141 -8.85 -21.80 39.59
CA ASP A 141 -9.61 -20.71 40.22
C ASP A 141 -11.10 -20.79 39.78
N PRO A 142 -12.06 -20.80 40.71
CA PRO A 142 -13.47 -20.70 40.35
C PRO A 142 -13.76 -19.32 39.74
N GLY A 143 -14.63 -19.30 38.74
CA GLY A 143 -15.13 -18.12 38.07
C GLY A 143 -16.25 -17.45 38.86
N THR A 144 -16.39 -16.14 38.67
CA THR A 144 -17.41 -15.32 39.35
C THR A 144 -18.81 -15.42 38.71
N GLY A 145 -18.97 -16.21 37.64
CA GLY A 145 -20.20 -16.29 36.82
C GLY A 145 -20.81 -17.69 36.70
N GLY A 146 -20.47 -18.62 37.60
CA GLY A 146 -21.04 -19.97 37.67
C GLY A 146 -20.30 -21.03 36.85
N VAL A 147 -20.82 -22.26 36.86
CA VAL A 147 -20.13 -23.47 36.36
C VAL A 147 -19.69 -23.39 34.89
N GLY A 148 -20.44 -22.68 34.03
CA GLY A 148 -20.04 -22.49 32.62
C GLY A 148 -18.74 -21.70 32.47
N GLN A 149 -18.50 -20.69 33.33
CA GLN A 149 -17.21 -19.98 33.35
C GLN A 149 -16.09 -20.82 33.93
N ASP A 150 -16.40 -21.69 34.90
CA ASP A 150 -15.43 -22.62 35.49
C ASP A 150 -14.88 -23.55 34.42
N VAL A 151 -15.73 -24.08 33.53
CA VAL A 151 -15.30 -24.92 32.40
C VAL A 151 -14.28 -24.19 31.52
N LYS A 152 -14.59 -22.95 31.10
CA LYS A 152 -13.71 -22.14 30.25
C LYS A 152 -12.34 -21.91 30.92
N ARG A 153 -12.34 -21.55 32.21
CA ARG A 153 -11.11 -21.32 33.01
C ARG A 153 -10.30 -22.58 33.22
N VAL A 154 -10.96 -23.70 33.57
CA VAL A 154 -10.30 -24.99 33.77
C VAL A 154 -9.61 -25.43 32.49
N ARG A 155 -10.31 -25.33 31.35
CA ARG A 155 -9.73 -25.65 30.04
C ARG A 155 -8.51 -24.78 29.71
N ASP A 156 -8.61 -23.46 29.89
CA ASP A 156 -7.49 -22.54 29.68
C ASP A 156 -6.28 -22.86 30.58
N ARG A 157 -6.57 -23.27 31.82
CA ARG A 157 -5.52 -23.64 32.76
C ARG A 157 -4.85 -24.95 32.37
N LEU A 158 -5.63 -25.93 31.91
CA LEU A 158 -5.12 -27.23 31.48
C LEU A 158 -4.36 -27.16 30.16
N SER A 159 -4.77 -26.31 29.21
CA SER A 159 -4.05 -26.09 27.96
C SER A 159 -2.67 -25.44 28.20
N ALA A 160 -2.55 -24.63 29.25
CA ALA A 160 -1.29 -24.02 29.68
C ALA A 160 -0.34 -24.98 30.42
N VAL A 161 -0.74 -26.21 30.75
CA VAL A 161 0.11 -27.19 31.44
C VAL A 161 1.20 -27.71 30.47
N PRO A 162 2.49 -27.47 30.74
CA PRO A 162 3.55 -27.91 29.86
C PRO A 162 3.63 -29.44 29.83
N GLY A 163 3.76 -30.01 28.62
CA GLY A 163 3.93 -31.45 28.42
C GLY A 163 2.84 -32.34 29.05
N ARG A 164 1.65 -31.78 29.31
CA ARG A 164 0.58 -32.41 30.12
C ARG A 164 1.08 -33.01 31.44
N GLY A 165 2.03 -32.32 32.08
CA GLY A 165 2.58 -32.70 33.38
C GLY A 165 3.71 -33.72 33.36
N THR A 166 4.16 -34.19 32.18
CA THR A 166 5.28 -35.14 32.08
C THR A 166 6.56 -34.61 32.76
N GLY A 167 6.85 -33.31 32.64
CA GLY A 167 8.04 -32.71 33.21
C GLY A 167 8.00 -32.52 34.73
N TYR A 168 6.82 -32.45 35.35
CA TYR A 168 6.69 -32.30 36.80
C TYR A 168 7.34 -33.47 37.55
N GLY A 169 6.97 -34.70 37.21
CA GLY A 169 7.54 -35.90 37.82
C GLY A 169 9.06 -35.99 37.64
N ALA A 170 9.58 -35.52 36.50
CA ALA A 170 11.01 -35.56 36.20
C ALA A 170 11.82 -34.50 36.98
N LEU A 171 11.27 -33.28 37.10
CA LEU A 171 11.94 -32.16 37.78
C LEU A 171 11.88 -32.27 39.31
N TYR A 172 10.77 -32.79 39.86
CA TYR A 172 10.48 -32.80 41.29
C TYR A 172 10.52 -34.20 41.91
N GLY A 173 10.83 -35.25 41.12
CA GLY A 173 10.96 -36.61 41.63
C GLY A 173 9.68 -37.16 42.28
N GLN A 174 8.50 -36.75 41.78
CA GLN A 174 7.18 -37.05 42.37
C GLN A 174 7.05 -36.59 43.84
N ALA A 175 7.78 -35.53 44.25
CA ALA A 175 7.60 -34.94 45.57
C ALA A 175 6.14 -34.49 45.78
N PRO A 176 5.60 -34.60 47.01
CA PRO A 176 4.23 -34.14 47.29
C PRO A 176 4.04 -32.67 46.90
N SER A 177 3.04 -32.41 46.07
CA SER A 177 2.70 -31.05 45.65
C SER A 177 2.12 -30.22 46.79
N GLY A 178 1.60 -30.88 47.83
CA GLY A 178 0.80 -30.28 48.89
C GLY A 178 -0.67 -30.07 48.49
N ALA A 179 -1.11 -30.60 47.35
CA ALA A 179 -2.53 -30.69 47.02
C ALA A 179 -3.24 -31.61 48.01
N GLN A 180 -4.43 -31.21 48.45
CA GLN A 180 -5.28 -32.04 49.31
C GLN A 180 -6.37 -32.79 48.53
N VAL A 181 -6.52 -32.48 47.24
CA VAL A 181 -7.50 -33.09 46.34
C VAL A 181 -6.77 -33.81 45.21
N ALA A 182 -7.11 -35.08 44.99
CA ALA A 182 -6.73 -35.84 43.81
C ALA A 182 -7.95 -36.04 42.89
N PHE A 183 -7.71 -36.00 41.58
CA PHE A 183 -8.75 -36.26 40.59
C PHE A 183 -8.24 -37.15 39.47
N ASN A 184 -9.05 -38.17 39.15
CA ASN A 184 -8.81 -39.10 38.07
C ASN A 184 -10.11 -39.37 37.28
N TYR A 185 -10.00 -39.40 35.94
CA TYR A 185 -11.07 -39.85 35.05
C TYR A 185 -10.58 -41.03 34.19
N LEU A 186 -11.11 -42.22 34.49
CA LEU A 186 -10.73 -43.49 33.86
C LEU A 186 -11.27 -43.65 32.42
N GLY A 187 -12.15 -42.75 31.98
CA GLY A 187 -12.77 -42.78 30.67
C GLY A 187 -14.07 -43.58 30.63
N ARG A 188 -14.45 -44.01 29.42
CA ARG A 188 -15.69 -44.73 29.11
C ARG A 188 -15.39 -46.18 28.76
N PHE A 189 -16.11 -47.09 29.40
CA PHE A 189 -15.98 -48.53 29.21
C PHE A 189 -17.31 -49.08 28.70
N THR A 190 -17.23 -49.95 27.69
CA THR A 190 -18.39 -50.71 27.21
C THR A 190 -18.61 -51.89 28.14
N ALA A 191 -19.67 -51.86 28.96
CA ALA A 191 -20.19 -53.09 29.54
C ALA A 191 -21.18 -53.67 28.52
N ASP A 192 -20.93 -54.90 28.10
CA ASP A 192 -21.80 -55.70 27.22
C ASP A 192 -21.62 -55.50 25.71
N THR A 193 -21.00 -56.49 25.06
CA THR A 193 -21.19 -56.77 23.63
C THR A 193 -22.01 -58.06 23.50
N PRO A 194 -22.93 -58.18 22.53
CA PRO A 194 -23.75 -59.39 22.34
C PRO A 194 -22.96 -60.71 22.23
N ASP A 195 -21.68 -60.63 21.88
CA ASP A 195 -20.77 -61.78 21.71
C ASP A 195 -19.84 -62.06 22.91
N GLY A 196 -20.00 -61.35 24.05
CA GLY A 196 -19.45 -61.75 25.36
C GLY A 196 -17.92 -61.87 25.49
N HIS A 197 -17.11 -61.26 24.62
CA HIS A 197 -15.65 -61.49 24.62
C HIS A 197 -14.84 -60.64 25.60
N TRP A 198 -15.35 -59.50 26.07
CA TRP A 198 -14.66 -58.62 27.02
C TRP A 198 -15.65 -58.02 28.02
N VAL A 199 -15.43 -58.30 29.30
CA VAL A 199 -16.14 -57.69 30.43
C VAL A 199 -15.06 -57.06 31.31
N PRO A 200 -15.28 -55.86 31.89
CA PRO A 200 -14.37 -55.37 32.92
C PRO A 200 -14.21 -56.43 34.01
N ALA A 201 -12.98 -56.72 34.40
CA ALA A 201 -12.73 -57.68 35.46
C ALA A 201 -13.50 -57.27 36.73
N PRO A 202 -14.02 -58.20 37.54
CA PRO A 202 -14.62 -57.88 38.84
C PRO A 202 -13.70 -57.02 39.71
N GLU A 203 -12.39 -57.12 39.46
CA GLU A 203 -11.34 -56.38 40.13
C GLU A 203 -11.03 -54.99 39.51
N SER A 204 -11.68 -54.60 38.41
CA SER A 204 -11.43 -53.33 37.70
C SER A 204 -11.97 -52.15 38.50
N ASP A 205 -11.20 -51.08 38.69
CA ASP A 205 -11.66 -49.86 39.37
C ASP A 205 -12.95 -49.25 38.80
N ALA A 206 -13.25 -49.50 37.52
CA ALA A 206 -14.49 -49.07 36.89
C ALA A 206 -15.73 -49.86 37.37
N VAL A 207 -15.58 -51.07 37.94
CA VAL A 207 -16.67 -52.01 38.26
C VAL A 207 -16.52 -52.68 39.65
N HIS A 208 -15.38 -52.53 40.33
CA HIS A 208 -15.04 -53.19 41.59
C HIS A 208 -15.90 -52.68 42.77
N PRO A 209 -16.65 -53.55 43.48
CA PRO A 209 -17.47 -53.18 44.64
C PRO A 209 -16.84 -53.49 46.02
N GLY A 210 -15.61 -54.04 46.05
CA GLY A 210 -14.87 -54.36 47.28
C GLY A 210 -13.86 -53.28 47.75
N PRO A 211 -13.28 -53.44 48.95
CA PRO A 211 -12.54 -52.38 49.63
C PRO A 211 -11.08 -52.24 49.15
N GLN A 212 -10.72 -51.06 48.66
CA GLN A 212 -9.33 -50.55 48.68
C GLN A 212 -9.32 -49.04 48.97
N PRO A 213 -9.48 -48.63 50.24
CA PRO A 213 -9.41 -47.22 50.56
C PRO A 213 -8.00 -46.90 51.06
N VAL A 214 -7.14 -46.38 50.19
CA VAL A 214 -5.88 -45.75 50.62
C VAL A 214 -5.86 -44.37 50.00
N LEU A 215 -5.94 -43.34 50.84
CA LEU A 215 -5.55 -41.99 50.44
C LEU A 215 -4.03 -42.01 50.26
N LEU A 216 -3.55 -41.61 49.08
CA LEU A 216 -2.13 -41.47 48.80
C LEU A 216 -1.55 -40.28 49.57
N ASP A 217 -0.26 -40.34 49.89
CA ASP A 217 0.44 -39.45 50.83
C ASP A 217 0.07 -37.95 50.68
N GLY A 218 -0.78 -37.45 51.58
CA GLY A 218 -1.15 -36.03 51.71
C GLY A 218 -2.53 -35.63 51.17
N HIS A 219 -3.24 -36.49 50.43
CA HIS A 219 -4.60 -36.21 49.95
C HIS A 219 -5.64 -36.47 51.05
N VAL A 220 -6.63 -35.58 51.18
CA VAL A 220 -7.78 -35.74 52.08
C VAL A 220 -9.08 -36.03 51.32
N LEU A 221 -9.07 -35.85 50.00
CA LEU A 221 -10.16 -36.13 49.08
C LEU A 221 -9.59 -36.66 47.75
N ASP A 222 -10.06 -37.81 47.30
CA ASP A 222 -9.71 -38.43 46.02
C ASP A 222 -11.01 -38.76 45.26
N LEU A 223 -11.12 -38.23 44.03
CA LEU A 223 -12.22 -38.49 43.12
C LEU A 223 -11.76 -39.38 41.96
N ASN A 224 -12.38 -40.55 41.84
CA ASN A 224 -12.25 -41.42 40.69
C ASN A 224 -13.57 -41.49 39.93
N ALA A 225 -13.60 -40.95 38.71
CA ALA A 225 -14.77 -40.96 37.84
C ALA A 225 -14.58 -41.95 36.67
N SER A 226 -15.64 -42.67 36.32
CA SER A 226 -15.66 -43.58 35.17
C SER A 226 -17.06 -43.66 34.56
N THR A 227 -17.15 -43.90 33.25
CA THR A 227 -18.43 -44.11 32.57
C THR A 227 -18.57 -45.56 32.15
N LEU A 228 -19.70 -46.19 32.47
CA LEU A 228 -20.04 -47.53 32.01
C LEU A 228 -21.21 -47.46 31.03
N ASP A 229 -21.08 -48.05 29.85
CA ASP A 229 -22.22 -48.23 28.95
C ASP A 229 -23.12 -49.33 29.50
N GLY A 230 -24.33 -48.96 29.92
CA GLY A 230 -25.37 -49.88 30.32
C GLY A 230 -26.44 -50.07 29.23
N PRO A 231 -27.40 -50.99 29.46
CA PRO A 231 -28.48 -51.28 28.50
C PRO A 231 -29.40 -50.08 28.21
N GLU A 232 -29.49 -49.13 29.13
CA GLU A 232 -30.29 -47.90 28.99
C GLU A 232 -29.44 -46.68 28.57
N GLY A 233 -28.14 -46.86 28.33
CA GLY A 233 -27.18 -45.81 27.98
C GLY A 233 -26.01 -45.69 28.96
N PRO A 234 -25.08 -44.74 28.73
CA PRO A 234 -23.90 -44.55 29.58
C PRO A 234 -24.28 -44.01 30.96
N VAL A 235 -23.71 -44.56 32.04
CA VAL A 235 -23.86 -44.08 33.42
C VAL A 235 -22.49 -43.63 33.93
N LEU A 236 -22.37 -42.36 34.32
CA LEU A 236 -21.18 -41.84 35.00
C LEU A 236 -21.24 -42.23 36.47
N THR A 237 -20.27 -43.01 36.92
CA THR A 237 -20.06 -43.37 38.33
C THR A 237 -18.88 -42.58 38.88
N VAL A 238 -19.08 -41.94 40.04
CA VAL A 238 -18.01 -41.23 40.76
C VAL A 238 -17.84 -41.87 42.14
N ARG A 239 -16.60 -42.29 42.41
CA ARG A 239 -16.15 -42.80 43.71
C ARG A 239 -15.39 -41.68 44.42
N TRP A 240 -15.85 -41.35 45.62
CA TRP A 240 -15.29 -40.32 46.48
C TRP A 240 -14.62 -40.99 47.69
N THR A 241 -13.29 -41.01 47.71
CA THR A 241 -12.49 -41.47 48.86
C THR A 241 -12.10 -40.24 49.68
N TYR A 242 -12.36 -40.22 51.00
CA TYR A 242 -12.10 -39.02 51.82
C TYR A 242 -11.62 -39.35 53.23
N ALA A 243 -10.87 -38.43 53.84
CA ALA A 243 -10.40 -38.56 55.22
C ALA A 243 -11.54 -38.26 56.19
N THR A 244 -12.08 -39.27 56.88
CA THR A 244 -13.23 -39.09 57.80
C THR A 244 -12.91 -38.23 59.03
N ASP A 245 -11.63 -38.11 59.37
CA ASP A 245 -11.05 -37.26 60.40
C ASP A 245 -10.87 -35.79 59.95
N GLY A 246 -10.83 -35.52 58.63
CA GLY A 246 -10.72 -34.17 58.06
C GLY A 246 -11.99 -33.63 57.38
N ILE A 247 -12.85 -34.52 56.86
CA ILE A 247 -14.09 -34.20 56.15
C ILE A 247 -15.22 -35.04 56.75
N ALA A 248 -16.19 -34.37 57.40
CA ALA A 248 -17.37 -35.04 57.94
C ALA A 248 -18.23 -35.69 56.83
N PRO A 249 -18.88 -36.85 57.09
CA PRO A 249 -19.75 -37.52 56.11
C PRO A 249 -20.84 -36.65 55.48
N ASP A 250 -21.41 -35.70 56.23
CA ASP A 250 -22.41 -34.77 55.69
C ASP A 250 -21.80 -33.69 54.78
N ARG A 251 -20.54 -33.31 55.02
CA ARG A 251 -19.78 -32.37 54.17
C ARG A 251 -19.46 -33.00 52.82
N ILE A 252 -19.01 -34.26 52.79
CA ILE A 252 -18.73 -34.95 51.52
C ILE A 252 -20.00 -35.17 50.69
N ARG A 253 -21.14 -35.51 51.33
CA ARG A 253 -22.44 -35.58 50.63
C ARG A 253 -22.83 -34.24 50.03
N THR A 254 -22.65 -33.15 50.78
CA THR A 254 -22.91 -31.79 50.27
C THR A 254 -22.04 -31.46 49.05
N ILE A 255 -20.76 -31.84 49.06
CA ILE A 255 -19.85 -31.66 47.92
C ILE A 255 -20.33 -32.50 46.72
N ALA A 256 -20.68 -33.76 46.93
CA ALA A 256 -21.15 -34.64 45.86
C ALA A 256 -22.50 -34.19 45.26
N ASP A 257 -23.41 -33.67 46.08
CA ASP A 257 -24.68 -33.08 45.63
C ASP A 257 -24.45 -31.82 44.79
N ARG A 258 -23.53 -30.94 45.22
CA ARG A 258 -23.14 -29.75 44.44
C ARG A 258 -22.47 -30.10 43.12
N PHE A 259 -21.60 -31.11 43.12
CA PHE A 259 -20.96 -31.61 41.92
C PHE A 259 -22.00 -32.14 40.92
N THR A 260 -22.96 -32.95 41.40
CA THR A 260 -24.05 -33.48 40.58
C THR A 260 -24.95 -32.35 40.05
N ALA A 261 -25.24 -31.35 40.87
CA ALA A 261 -26.00 -30.17 40.46
C ALA A 261 -25.28 -29.37 39.37
N ALA A 262 -23.97 -29.16 39.52
CA ALA A 262 -23.13 -28.47 38.55
C ALA A 262 -23.09 -29.20 37.19
N LEU A 263 -22.93 -30.53 37.19
CA LEU A 263 -23.01 -31.33 35.95
C LEU A 263 -24.40 -31.26 35.31
N THR A 264 -25.46 -31.30 36.12
CA THR A 264 -26.84 -31.17 35.64
C THR A 264 -27.08 -29.81 35.02
N GLU A 265 -26.54 -28.75 35.63
CA GLU A 265 -26.61 -27.39 35.10
C GLU A 265 -25.88 -27.27 33.75
N LEU A 266 -24.67 -27.81 33.65
CA LEU A 266 -23.92 -27.85 32.39
C LEU A 266 -24.74 -28.50 31.27
N VAL A 267 -25.35 -29.65 31.53
CA VAL A 267 -26.19 -30.36 30.55
C VAL A 267 -27.42 -29.57 30.17
N ARG A 268 -28.12 -28.95 31.13
CA ARG A 268 -29.39 -28.26 30.86
C ARG A 268 -29.23 -26.90 30.18
N ARG A 269 -28.09 -26.24 30.38
CA ARG A 269 -27.87 -24.84 29.95
C ARG A 269 -26.86 -24.70 28.82
N HIS A 270 -26.24 -25.78 28.32
CA HIS A 270 -25.20 -25.69 27.28
C HIS A 270 -25.65 -25.01 25.97
N GLU A 271 -26.96 -24.96 25.69
CA GLU A 271 -27.52 -24.27 24.52
C GLU A 271 -27.84 -22.79 24.79
N GLU A 272 -27.75 -22.32 26.05
CA GLU A 272 -27.99 -20.92 26.39
C GLU A 272 -26.86 -20.04 25.83
N PRO A 273 -27.17 -18.95 25.10
CA PRO A 273 -26.16 -18.05 24.54
C PRO A 273 -25.21 -17.50 25.62
N GLY A 274 -23.91 -17.66 25.40
CA GLY A 274 -22.85 -17.18 26.29
C GLY A 274 -22.55 -18.07 27.50
N PHE A 275 -23.38 -19.10 27.78
CA PHE A 275 -23.10 -20.05 28.85
C PHE A 275 -22.00 -21.03 28.45
N ALA A 276 -22.14 -21.67 27.29
CA ALA A 276 -21.10 -22.47 26.64
C ALA A 276 -20.31 -21.63 25.61
N GLY A 277 -19.52 -22.27 24.75
CA GLY A 277 -18.71 -21.63 23.70
C GLY A 277 -17.23 -21.48 24.05
N HIS A 278 -16.56 -20.66 23.25
CA HIS A 278 -15.13 -20.46 23.27
C HIS A 278 -14.67 -19.57 24.44
N SER A 279 -13.37 -19.67 24.76
CA SER A 279 -12.64 -18.83 25.70
C SER A 279 -11.46 -18.17 24.98
N PRO A 280 -10.82 -17.16 25.60
CA PRO A 280 -9.60 -16.55 25.06
C PRO A 280 -8.49 -17.56 24.74
N GLY A 281 -8.39 -18.67 25.47
CA GLY A 281 -7.39 -19.71 25.24
C GLY A 281 -7.57 -20.52 23.95
N ASP A 282 -8.74 -20.45 23.31
CA ASP A 282 -9.01 -21.18 22.06
C ASP A 282 -8.40 -20.50 20.83
N PHE A 283 -8.05 -19.22 20.93
CA PHE A 283 -7.63 -18.41 19.80
C PHE A 283 -6.22 -17.85 19.98
N PRO A 284 -5.40 -17.80 18.92
CA PRO A 284 -4.09 -17.15 18.94
C PRO A 284 -4.16 -15.62 19.00
N VAL A 285 -5.35 -15.05 18.81
CA VAL A 285 -5.61 -13.62 18.96
C VAL A 285 -5.99 -13.36 20.42
N ALA A 286 -5.35 -12.38 21.06
CA ALA A 286 -5.67 -11.97 22.43
C ALA A 286 -7.02 -11.24 22.49
N LEU A 287 -8.12 -11.99 22.34
CA LEU A 287 -9.50 -11.53 22.44
C LEU A 287 -9.98 -11.58 23.89
N ASP A 288 -10.82 -10.63 24.27
CA ASP A 288 -11.58 -10.76 25.51
C ASP A 288 -12.86 -11.60 25.31
N GLN A 289 -13.51 -11.99 26.40
CA GLN A 289 -14.71 -12.82 26.33
C GLN A 289 -15.88 -12.10 25.64
N HIS A 290 -15.94 -10.76 25.70
CA HIS A 290 -17.01 -9.99 25.06
C HIS A 290 -16.85 -10.01 23.54
N GLU A 291 -15.62 -9.84 23.04
CA GLU A 291 -15.25 -9.97 21.63
C GLU A 291 -15.57 -11.37 21.09
N ILE A 292 -15.30 -12.42 21.87
CA ILE A 292 -15.64 -13.80 21.50
C ILE A 292 -17.15 -13.99 21.41
N THR A 293 -17.91 -13.56 22.42
CA THR A 293 -19.37 -13.66 22.40
C THR A 293 -19.99 -12.86 21.26
N GLU A 294 -19.42 -11.70 20.89
CA GLU A 294 -19.83 -10.95 19.69
C GLU A 294 -19.66 -11.80 18.42
N LEU A 295 -18.51 -12.47 18.28
CA LEU A 295 -18.21 -13.33 17.13
C LEU A 295 -19.12 -14.56 17.06
N GLU A 296 -19.35 -15.23 18.18
CA GLU A 296 -20.24 -16.40 18.26
C GLU A 296 -21.70 -16.04 17.98
N ALA A 297 -22.16 -14.87 18.47
CA ALA A 297 -23.50 -14.38 18.18
C ALA A 297 -23.67 -14.03 16.69
N ALA A 298 -22.63 -13.48 16.06
CA ALA A 298 -22.63 -13.17 14.63
C ALA A 298 -22.46 -14.42 13.75
N ASN A 299 -21.74 -15.43 14.24
CA ASN A 299 -21.45 -16.68 13.53
C ASN A 299 -21.51 -17.88 14.49
N PRO A 300 -22.67 -18.54 14.63
CA PRO A 300 -22.84 -19.69 15.52
C PRO A 300 -21.94 -20.89 15.17
N ALA A 301 -21.49 -21.00 13.92
CA ALA A 301 -20.58 -22.06 13.45
C ALA A 301 -19.10 -21.62 13.46
N LEU A 302 -18.73 -20.72 14.39
CA LEU A 302 -17.36 -20.26 14.59
C LEU A 302 -16.42 -21.45 14.85
N ASP A 303 -15.38 -21.56 14.02
CA ASP A 303 -14.42 -22.67 14.04
C ASP A 303 -12.98 -22.17 14.35
N GLY A 304 -12.73 -20.88 14.21
CA GLY A 304 -11.40 -20.32 14.46
C GLY A 304 -11.36 -18.80 14.31
N VAL A 305 -10.38 -18.18 14.96
CA VAL A 305 -10.06 -16.76 14.81
C VAL A 305 -8.55 -16.60 14.67
N LEU A 306 -8.12 -15.86 13.65
CA LEU A 306 -6.72 -15.61 13.32
C LEU A 306 -6.46 -14.10 13.24
N PRO A 307 -5.23 -13.64 13.55
CA PRO A 307 -4.84 -12.28 13.22
C PRO A 307 -4.80 -12.10 11.71
N LEU A 308 -5.08 -10.89 11.23
CA LEU A 308 -4.94 -10.56 9.81
C LEU A 308 -3.45 -10.46 9.46
N THR A 309 -3.10 -10.91 8.25
CA THR A 309 -1.80 -10.60 7.66
C THR A 309 -1.69 -9.10 7.34
N PRO A 310 -0.48 -8.57 7.14
CA PRO A 310 -0.31 -7.13 6.99
C PRO A 310 -1.07 -6.55 5.79
N LEU A 311 -1.12 -7.28 4.66
CA LEU A 311 -1.92 -6.86 3.51
C LEU A 311 -3.42 -7.03 3.76
N GLN A 312 -3.84 -8.13 4.40
CA GLN A 312 -5.26 -8.33 4.76
C GLN A 312 -5.79 -7.16 5.61
N HIS A 313 -4.98 -6.61 6.53
CA HIS A 313 -5.37 -5.44 7.32
C HIS A 313 -5.77 -4.25 6.45
N GLY A 314 -4.94 -3.90 5.46
CA GLY A 314 -5.23 -2.80 4.54
C GLY A 314 -6.46 -3.09 3.67
N LEU A 315 -6.52 -4.27 3.07
CA LEU A 315 -7.64 -4.68 2.22
C LEU A 315 -8.97 -4.72 2.97
N ALA A 316 -8.99 -5.30 4.18
CA ALA A 316 -10.19 -5.41 5.00
C ALA A 316 -10.67 -4.04 5.47
N TYR A 317 -9.75 -3.12 5.79
CA TYR A 317 -10.11 -1.75 6.12
C TYR A 317 -10.84 -1.06 4.97
N HIS A 318 -10.33 -1.16 3.73
CA HIS A 318 -10.99 -0.60 2.55
C HIS A 318 -12.35 -1.26 2.29
N ALA A 319 -12.37 -2.60 2.21
CA ALA A 319 -13.57 -3.36 1.86
C ALA A 319 -14.71 -3.21 2.88
N LEU A 320 -14.40 -3.01 4.17
CA LEU A 320 -15.41 -2.79 5.22
C LEU A 320 -15.83 -1.31 5.38
N SER A 321 -15.09 -0.36 4.78
CA SER A 321 -15.36 1.08 4.91
C SER A 321 -16.01 1.69 3.66
N GLU A 322 -15.68 1.20 2.47
CA GLU A 322 -16.18 1.72 1.20
C GLU A 322 -17.48 1.00 0.81
N THR A 323 -18.61 1.71 0.83
CA THR A 323 -19.96 1.15 0.54
C THR A 323 -20.49 1.50 -0.85
N THR A 324 -19.72 2.24 -1.66
CA THR A 324 -20.15 2.74 -2.97
C THR A 324 -19.06 2.55 -4.03
N GLY A 325 -19.28 1.63 -4.98
CA GLY A 325 -18.35 1.37 -6.10
C GLY A 325 -18.20 -0.11 -6.42
N ALA A 326 -17.48 -0.44 -7.49
CA ALA A 326 -17.01 -1.80 -7.73
C ALA A 326 -15.80 -2.07 -6.83
N ASP A 327 -15.83 -3.18 -6.08
CA ASP A 327 -14.72 -3.58 -5.20
C ASP A 327 -13.47 -3.93 -6.04
N PRO A 328 -12.38 -3.17 -5.94
CA PRO A 328 -11.18 -3.37 -6.75
C PRO A 328 -10.38 -4.63 -6.35
N TYR A 329 -10.74 -5.28 -5.24
CA TYR A 329 -10.05 -6.46 -4.73
C TYR A 329 -10.75 -7.78 -5.11
N VAL A 330 -11.72 -7.73 -6.02
CA VAL A 330 -12.31 -8.91 -6.65
C VAL A 330 -11.40 -9.40 -7.78
N VAL A 331 -10.89 -10.61 -7.63
CA VAL A 331 -10.04 -11.29 -8.61
C VAL A 331 -10.88 -12.36 -9.32
N GLN A 332 -10.92 -12.30 -10.65
CA GLN A 332 -11.63 -13.25 -11.50
C GLN A 332 -10.64 -13.92 -12.46
N LEU A 333 -10.60 -15.25 -12.44
CA LEU A 333 -9.87 -16.10 -13.36
C LEU A 333 -10.84 -16.81 -14.31
N GLU A 334 -10.58 -16.71 -15.61
CA GLU A 334 -11.36 -17.39 -16.65
C GLU A 334 -10.60 -18.60 -17.23
N LEU A 335 -11.23 -19.77 -17.17
CA LEU A 335 -10.73 -21.02 -17.74
C LEU A 335 -11.65 -21.48 -18.87
N GLU A 336 -11.08 -21.75 -20.04
CA GLU A 336 -11.72 -22.52 -21.10
C GLU A 336 -11.49 -24.01 -20.86
N ILE A 337 -12.56 -24.81 -20.90
CA ILE A 337 -12.48 -26.25 -20.70
C ILE A 337 -13.13 -26.96 -21.90
N GLY A 338 -12.33 -27.77 -22.59
CA GLY A 338 -12.75 -28.69 -23.64
C GLY A 338 -12.87 -30.13 -23.12
N GLY A 339 -13.87 -30.86 -23.58
CA GLY A 339 -14.05 -32.29 -23.30
C GLY A 339 -15.31 -32.64 -22.50
N PRO A 340 -15.46 -33.92 -22.11
CA PRO A 340 -16.66 -34.45 -21.47
C PRO A 340 -16.70 -34.12 -19.97
N LEU A 341 -16.83 -32.83 -19.64
CA LEU A 341 -16.94 -32.35 -18.26
C LEU A 341 -18.28 -32.77 -17.63
N ASP A 342 -18.20 -33.30 -16.40
CA ASP A 342 -19.35 -33.58 -15.52
C ASP A 342 -19.54 -32.44 -14.51
N PRO A 343 -20.58 -31.60 -14.65
CA PRO A 343 -20.82 -30.47 -13.75
C PRO A 343 -21.05 -30.87 -12.29
N VAL A 344 -21.71 -32.01 -12.05
CA VAL A 344 -22.04 -32.48 -10.68
C VAL A 344 -20.77 -32.92 -9.98
N ARG A 345 -19.89 -33.65 -10.67
CA ARG A 345 -18.60 -34.07 -10.14
C ARG A 345 -17.69 -32.87 -9.86
N LEU A 346 -17.68 -31.85 -10.74
CA LEU A 346 -16.89 -30.64 -10.54
C LEU A 346 -17.39 -29.80 -9.36
N ARG A 347 -18.71 -29.67 -9.21
CA ARG A 347 -19.32 -29.01 -8.05
C ARG A 347 -18.96 -29.72 -6.74
N SER A 348 -19.02 -31.05 -6.71
CA SER A 348 -18.63 -31.84 -5.54
C SER A 348 -17.14 -31.69 -5.22
N ALA A 349 -16.28 -31.64 -6.24
CA ALA A 349 -14.86 -31.39 -6.08
C ALA A 349 -14.58 -30.00 -5.48
N ALA A 350 -15.29 -28.96 -5.95
CA ALA A 350 -15.19 -27.61 -5.39
C ALA A 350 -15.58 -27.58 -3.90
N GLY A 351 -16.67 -28.25 -3.51
CA GLY A 351 -17.06 -28.40 -2.10
C GLY A 351 -15.96 -29.05 -1.27
N ALA A 352 -15.44 -30.19 -1.70
CA ALA A 352 -14.38 -30.92 -0.98
C ALA A 352 -13.07 -30.10 -0.83
N VAL A 353 -12.74 -29.24 -1.80
CA VAL A 353 -11.58 -28.35 -1.73
C VAL A 353 -11.81 -27.24 -0.69
N VAL A 354 -13.00 -26.62 -0.69
CA VAL A 354 -13.34 -25.59 0.31
C VAL A 354 -13.40 -26.17 1.72
N ASP A 355 -13.94 -27.38 1.89
CA ASP A 355 -14.01 -28.07 3.19
C ASP A 355 -12.62 -28.42 3.75
N ARG A 356 -11.67 -28.75 2.87
CA ARG A 356 -10.29 -29.08 3.24
C ARG A 356 -9.48 -27.87 3.71
N HIS A 357 -9.78 -26.67 3.21
CA HIS A 357 -8.97 -25.47 3.44
C HIS A 357 -9.75 -24.42 4.22
N ALA A 358 -9.59 -24.39 5.55
CA ALA A 358 -10.34 -23.50 6.46
C ALA A 358 -10.25 -22.02 6.09
N ASN A 359 -9.12 -21.55 5.53
CA ASN A 359 -8.96 -20.17 5.08
C ASN A 359 -9.89 -19.78 3.92
N LEU A 360 -10.42 -20.74 3.15
CA LEU A 360 -11.42 -20.46 2.11
C LEU A 360 -12.81 -20.19 2.68
N ARG A 361 -13.04 -20.56 3.95
CA ARG A 361 -14.26 -20.29 4.72
C ARG A 361 -14.08 -19.10 5.68
N ALA A 362 -13.09 -18.25 5.41
CA ALA A 362 -12.79 -17.11 6.26
C ALA A 362 -13.70 -15.91 5.95
N GLY A 363 -14.16 -15.25 7.01
CA GLY A 363 -14.78 -13.92 6.98
C GLY A 363 -13.94 -12.91 7.77
N PHE A 364 -14.19 -11.63 7.54
CA PHE A 364 -13.46 -10.51 8.12
C PHE A 364 -14.45 -9.54 8.76
N ARG A 365 -14.22 -9.22 10.03
CA ARG A 365 -15.14 -8.37 10.80
C ARG A 365 -14.39 -7.31 11.57
N ARG A 366 -14.99 -6.12 11.64
CA ARG A 366 -14.64 -5.09 12.62
C ARG A 366 -15.51 -5.26 13.85
N LEU A 367 -14.89 -5.62 14.97
CA LEU A 367 -15.57 -5.77 16.26
C LEU A 367 -16.00 -4.41 16.81
N THR A 368 -16.89 -4.42 17.80
CA THR A 368 -17.33 -3.20 18.51
C THR A 368 -16.18 -2.43 19.18
N THR A 369 -15.11 -3.13 19.55
CA THR A 369 -13.85 -2.54 20.06
C THR A 369 -13.06 -1.79 19.00
N GLY A 370 -13.45 -1.91 17.72
CA GLY A 370 -12.76 -1.34 16.56
C GLY A 370 -11.69 -2.26 15.96
N ARG A 371 -11.40 -3.40 16.60
CA ARG A 371 -10.42 -4.39 16.14
C ARG A 371 -10.91 -5.11 14.88
N LEU A 372 -10.02 -5.31 13.92
CA LEU A 372 -10.26 -6.18 12.76
C LEU A 372 -9.79 -7.59 13.08
N VAL A 373 -10.62 -8.59 12.79
CA VAL A 373 -10.32 -10.02 12.98
C VAL A 373 -10.71 -10.84 11.75
N GLN A 374 -9.93 -11.89 11.48
CA GLN A 374 -10.28 -12.93 10.52
C GLN A 374 -10.87 -14.09 11.32
N TYR A 375 -12.08 -14.52 10.98
CA TYR A 375 -12.70 -15.69 11.59
C TYR A 375 -12.99 -16.74 10.52
N THR A 376 -13.00 -18.02 10.90
CA THR A 376 -13.39 -19.14 10.03
C THR A 376 -14.69 -19.76 10.53
N THR A 377 -15.51 -20.23 9.59
CA THR A 377 -16.76 -20.94 9.89
C THR A 377 -16.72 -22.37 9.37
N ALA A 378 -17.36 -23.29 10.10
CA ALA A 378 -17.54 -24.66 9.65
C ALA A 378 -18.62 -24.76 8.54
N ASP A 379 -19.52 -23.77 8.43
CA ASP A 379 -20.66 -23.78 7.51
C ASP A 379 -20.53 -22.69 6.44
N ALA A 380 -19.68 -22.94 5.43
CA ALA A 380 -19.53 -22.06 4.27
C ALA A 380 -19.23 -22.88 3.00
N ALA A 381 -20.28 -23.46 2.42
CA ALA A 381 -20.18 -24.13 1.13
C ALA A 381 -19.91 -23.11 0.01
N PRO A 382 -19.10 -23.44 -1.03
CA PRO A 382 -18.82 -22.53 -2.14
C PRO A 382 -20.10 -22.15 -2.88
N GLU A 383 -20.21 -20.89 -3.27
CA GLU A 383 -21.26 -20.46 -4.18
C GLU A 383 -21.01 -21.04 -5.59
N TRP A 384 -22.05 -21.64 -6.18
CA TRP A 384 -21.98 -22.33 -7.46
C TRP A 384 -23.14 -21.92 -8.37
N THR A 385 -22.83 -21.39 -9.56
CA THR A 385 -23.82 -20.99 -10.57
C THR A 385 -23.54 -21.68 -11.89
N GLU A 386 -24.60 -22.13 -12.59
CA GLU A 386 -24.50 -22.75 -13.91
C GLU A 386 -25.32 -21.99 -14.95
N HIS A 387 -24.75 -21.77 -16.13
CA HIS A 387 -25.42 -21.15 -17.29
C HIS A 387 -25.28 -22.04 -18.53
N ASP A 388 -26.33 -22.12 -19.34
CA ASP A 388 -26.30 -22.81 -20.63
C ASP A 388 -26.57 -21.82 -21.78
N LEU A 389 -25.52 -21.39 -22.46
CA LEU A 389 -25.60 -20.44 -23.58
C LEU A 389 -25.96 -21.12 -24.90
N ARG A 390 -26.13 -22.45 -24.95
CA ARG A 390 -26.66 -23.13 -26.14
C ARG A 390 -28.14 -22.81 -26.39
N ALA A 391 -28.85 -22.34 -25.36
CA ALA A 391 -30.31 -22.18 -25.35
C ALA A 391 -30.81 -20.77 -25.75
N GLY A 392 -29.96 -19.75 -25.82
CA GLY A 392 -30.34 -18.37 -26.18
C GLY A 392 -30.10 -18.07 -27.66
N ARG A 393 -31.15 -17.75 -28.43
CA ARG A 393 -31.07 -17.54 -29.90
C ARG A 393 -31.03 -16.08 -30.35
N ASP A 394 -31.26 -15.11 -29.46
CA ASP A 394 -31.48 -13.71 -29.85
C ASP A 394 -30.25 -12.79 -29.63
N THR A 395 -29.20 -13.25 -28.95
CA THR A 395 -27.94 -12.52 -28.75
C THR A 395 -26.77 -13.39 -29.23
N PRO A 396 -25.79 -12.86 -29.98
CA PRO A 396 -24.60 -13.62 -30.32
C PRO A 396 -23.96 -14.22 -29.06
N ALA A 397 -23.64 -15.52 -29.08
CA ALA A 397 -23.13 -16.23 -27.90
C ALA A 397 -21.88 -15.57 -27.27
N THR A 398 -21.07 -14.90 -28.08
CA THR A 398 -19.89 -14.12 -27.65
C THR A 398 -20.26 -12.92 -26.79
N ASP A 399 -21.34 -12.20 -27.14
CA ASP A 399 -21.79 -11.02 -26.41
C ASP A 399 -22.44 -11.44 -25.08
N ALA A 400 -23.22 -12.53 -25.10
CA ALA A 400 -23.84 -13.10 -23.91
C ALA A 400 -22.78 -13.63 -22.91
N LEU A 401 -21.73 -14.31 -23.39
CA LEU A 401 -20.61 -14.74 -22.57
C LEU A 401 -19.89 -13.54 -21.94
N SER A 402 -19.56 -12.53 -22.75
CA SER A 402 -18.88 -11.32 -22.27
C SER A 402 -19.70 -10.57 -21.21
N ALA A 403 -21.02 -10.53 -21.38
CA ALA A 403 -21.93 -9.94 -20.40
C ALA A 403 -21.96 -10.72 -19.08
N LEU A 404 -22.01 -12.06 -19.13
CA LEU A 404 -21.95 -12.90 -17.92
C LEU A 404 -20.62 -12.76 -17.18
N VAL A 405 -19.50 -12.77 -17.90
CA VAL A 405 -18.16 -12.58 -17.31
C VAL A 405 -18.07 -11.22 -16.61
N ALA A 406 -18.52 -10.15 -17.28
CA ALA A 406 -18.52 -8.80 -16.72
C ALA A 406 -19.46 -8.65 -15.52
N ALA A 407 -20.66 -9.22 -15.59
CA ALA A 407 -21.65 -9.19 -14.51
C ALA A 407 -21.17 -9.97 -13.27
N ASP A 408 -20.57 -11.15 -13.48
CA ASP A 408 -19.95 -11.91 -12.41
C ASP A 408 -18.84 -11.08 -11.75
N ARG A 409 -17.98 -10.40 -12.50
CA ARG A 409 -16.86 -9.63 -11.94
C ARG A 409 -17.28 -8.47 -11.03
N VAL A 410 -18.32 -7.72 -11.41
CA VAL A 410 -18.74 -6.53 -10.64
C VAL A 410 -19.62 -6.86 -9.43
N ARG A 411 -20.01 -8.13 -9.27
CA ARG A 411 -20.80 -8.56 -8.11
C ARG A 411 -19.91 -8.56 -6.85
N PRO A 412 -20.20 -7.70 -5.85
CA PRO A 412 -19.36 -7.55 -4.67
C PRO A 412 -19.46 -8.78 -3.75
N PHE A 413 -18.42 -8.98 -2.95
CA PHE A 413 -18.48 -9.84 -1.77
C PHE A 413 -18.76 -8.99 -0.53
N ALA A 414 -19.46 -9.55 0.45
CA ALA A 414 -19.56 -8.94 1.78
C ALA A 414 -18.46 -9.56 2.65
N PRO A 415 -17.37 -8.83 3.01
CA PRO A 415 -16.22 -9.43 3.69
C PRO A 415 -16.57 -10.11 5.02
N ASP A 416 -17.65 -9.68 5.67
CA ASP A 416 -18.18 -10.22 6.94
C ASP A 416 -19.15 -11.40 6.74
N ARG A 417 -19.30 -11.93 5.52
CA ARG A 417 -20.20 -13.05 5.19
C ARG A 417 -19.49 -14.04 4.25
N PRO A 418 -18.75 -15.02 4.79
CA PRO A 418 -18.18 -16.10 3.98
C PRO A 418 -19.27 -16.95 3.30
N PRO A 419 -18.96 -17.62 2.18
CA PRO A 419 -17.67 -17.67 1.50
C PRO A 419 -17.38 -16.40 0.67
N LEU A 420 -16.10 -16.00 0.60
CA LEU A 420 -15.64 -14.90 -0.25
C LEU A 420 -15.08 -15.39 -1.59
N LEU A 421 -15.66 -16.48 -2.11
CA LEU A 421 -15.35 -17.07 -3.41
C LEU A 421 -16.61 -17.67 -4.04
N ARG A 422 -16.61 -17.76 -5.37
CA ARG A 422 -17.68 -18.37 -6.16
C ARG A 422 -17.14 -19.02 -7.43
N PHE A 423 -17.87 -20.00 -7.92
CA PHE A 423 -17.63 -20.67 -9.19
C PHE A 423 -18.83 -20.48 -10.11
N THR A 424 -18.58 -20.03 -11.34
CA THR A 424 -19.61 -19.87 -12.37
C THR A 424 -19.25 -20.73 -13.58
N LEU A 425 -19.98 -21.81 -13.82
CA LEU A 425 -19.77 -22.72 -14.94
C LEU A 425 -20.74 -22.38 -16.08
N ILE A 426 -20.20 -22.06 -17.25
CA ILE A 426 -20.96 -21.63 -18.42
C ILE A 426 -20.72 -22.63 -19.55
N ARG A 427 -21.79 -23.28 -20.02
CA ARG A 427 -21.73 -24.17 -21.18
C ARG A 427 -21.90 -23.36 -22.47
N THR A 428 -20.89 -23.39 -23.34
CA THR A 428 -20.89 -22.66 -24.62
C THR A 428 -21.12 -23.59 -25.82
N ALA A 429 -20.80 -24.88 -25.69
CA ALA A 429 -21.13 -25.92 -26.66
C ALA A 429 -21.32 -27.28 -25.95
N ASP A 430 -21.56 -28.36 -26.69
CA ASP A 430 -21.77 -29.69 -26.10
C ASP A 430 -20.55 -30.19 -25.31
N ASP A 431 -19.34 -29.82 -25.74
CA ASP A 431 -18.05 -30.22 -25.20
C ASP A 431 -17.15 -29.01 -24.85
N ARG A 432 -17.71 -27.80 -24.80
CA ARG A 432 -16.98 -26.57 -24.47
C ARG A 432 -17.64 -25.80 -23.34
N TRP A 433 -16.81 -25.43 -22.37
CA TRP A 433 -17.20 -24.79 -21.14
C TRP A 433 -16.30 -23.58 -20.85
N ARG A 434 -16.83 -22.68 -20.05
CA ARG A 434 -16.09 -21.61 -19.39
C ARG A 434 -16.31 -21.75 -17.89
N LEU A 435 -15.25 -21.87 -17.12
CA LEU A 435 -15.30 -21.84 -15.66
C LEU A 435 -14.71 -20.51 -15.19
N LEU A 436 -15.54 -19.72 -14.53
CA LEU A 436 -15.09 -18.52 -13.82
C LEU A 436 -14.83 -18.90 -12.37
N PHE A 437 -13.63 -18.62 -11.91
CA PHE A 437 -13.28 -18.66 -10.49
C PHE A 437 -13.09 -17.23 -10.01
N THR A 438 -14.02 -16.76 -9.16
CA THR A 438 -14.02 -15.39 -8.68
C THR A 438 -13.88 -15.40 -7.16
N SER A 439 -12.94 -14.63 -6.62
CA SER A 439 -12.66 -14.57 -5.19
C SER A 439 -12.28 -13.17 -4.74
N HIS A 440 -12.45 -12.88 -3.46
CA HIS A 440 -11.88 -11.69 -2.86
C HIS A 440 -10.41 -11.92 -2.52
N HIS A 441 -9.55 -10.97 -2.86
CA HIS A 441 -8.11 -11.02 -2.60
C HIS A 441 -7.75 -11.18 -1.10
N LEU A 442 -8.69 -10.96 -0.19
CA LEU A 442 -8.55 -11.25 1.25
C LEU A 442 -8.25 -12.73 1.55
N LEU A 443 -8.70 -13.65 0.69
CA LEU A 443 -8.54 -15.09 0.89
C LEU A 443 -7.24 -15.65 0.27
N LEU A 444 -6.87 -15.15 -0.91
CA LEU A 444 -5.89 -15.78 -1.79
C LEU A 444 -5.03 -14.73 -2.49
N ASP A 445 -3.75 -15.04 -2.66
CA ASP A 445 -2.87 -14.36 -3.62
C ASP A 445 -2.78 -15.07 -4.97
N GLY A 446 -2.14 -14.42 -5.95
CA GLY A 446 -1.91 -14.99 -7.28
C GLY A 446 -1.07 -16.27 -7.27
N TRP A 447 -0.28 -16.52 -6.20
CA TRP A 447 0.46 -17.78 -6.01
C TRP A 447 -0.47 -18.93 -5.61
N SER A 448 -1.47 -18.63 -4.78
CA SER A 448 -2.41 -19.63 -4.26
C SER A 448 -3.46 -20.07 -5.28
N ALA A 449 -3.80 -19.23 -6.27
CA ALA A 449 -4.83 -19.54 -7.26
C ALA A 449 -4.50 -20.78 -8.13
N PRO A 450 -3.30 -20.92 -8.74
CA PRO A 450 -2.94 -22.14 -9.47
C PRO A 450 -2.91 -23.41 -8.59
N LEU A 451 -2.48 -23.28 -7.34
CA LEU A 451 -2.47 -24.40 -6.38
C LEU A 451 -3.89 -24.87 -6.03
N LEU A 452 -4.83 -23.93 -5.88
CA LEU A 452 -6.24 -24.25 -5.67
C LEU A 452 -6.85 -24.95 -6.88
N LEU A 453 -6.54 -24.51 -8.10
CA LEU A 453 -7.00 -25.18 -9.33
C LEU A 453 -6.45 -26.60 -9.44
N THR A 454 -5.19 -26.81 -9.08
CA THR A 454 -4.60 -28.16 -9.02
C THR A 454 -5.40 -29.04 -8.05
N ASP A 455 -5.69 -28.53 -6.85
CA ASP A 455 -6.49 -29.23 -5.84
C ASP A 455 -7.92 -29.54 -6.31
N LEU A 456 -8.52 -28.65 -7.11
CA LEU A 456 -9.84 -28.83 -7.72
C LEU A 456 -9.84 -29.93 -8.77
N PHE A 457 -8.89 -29.92 -9.70
CA PHE A 457 -8.83 -30.90 -10.77
C PHE A 457 -8.37 -32.28 -10.28
N ASP A 458 -7.52 -32.36 -9.26
CA ASP A 458 -7.18 -33.63 -8.61
C ASP A 458 -8.39 -34.23 -7.89
N ALA A 459 -9.15 -33.42 -7.16
CA ALA A 459 -10.40 -33.85 -6.53
C ALA A 459 -11.43 -34.29 -7.59
N TYR A 460 -11.55 -33.56 -8.69
CA TYR A 460 -12.37 -33.97 -9.82
C TYR A 460 -11.88 -35.29 -10.39
N ALA A 461 -10.58 -35.50 -10.61
CA ALA A 461 -10.03 -36.75 -11.14
C ALA A 461 -10.15 -37.94 -10.16
N GLY A 462 -10.45 -37.71 -8.87
CA GLY A 462 -10.50 -38.73 -7.83
C GLY A 462 -9.13 -39.15 -7.31
N ARG A 463 -8.12 -38.27 -7.44
CA ARG A 463 -6.77 -38.50 -6.90
C ARG A 463 -6.73 -38.22 -5.40
N PRO A 464 -5.83 -38.90 -4.65
CA PRO A 464 -5.65 -38.61 -3.23
C PRO A 464 -5.20 -37.15 -3.04
N PRO A 465 -5.74 -36.42 -2.05
CA PRO A 465 -5.44 -35.01 -1.86
C PRO A 465 -3.99 -34.81 -1.45
N VAL A 466 -3.34 -33.79 -2.03
CA VAL A 466 -2.05 -33.30 -1.54
C VAL A 466 -2.27 -32.68 -0.14
N ARG A 467 -1.53 -33.15 0.85
CA ARG A 467 -1.58 -32.61 2.21
C ARG A 467 -0.80 -31.29 2.27
N ARG A 468 -1.52 -30.18 2.25
CA ARG A 468 -0.96 -28.82 2.39
C ARG A 468 -0.93 -28.42 3.86
N ARG A 469 0.05 -27.59 4.24
CA ARG A 469 0.10 -27.00 5.58
C ARG A 469 -1.05 -25.97 5.73
N PRO A 470 -1.78 -25.92 6.85
CA PRO A 470 -2.88 -24.96 7.04
C PRO A 470 -2.39 -23.51 7.16
N PHE A 471 -3.16 -22.55 6.63
CA PHE A 471 -2.86 -21.11 6.74
C PHE A 471 -2.65 -20.63 8.19
N ALA A 472 -3.35 -21.24 9.15
CA ALA A 472 -3.21 -20.92 10.58
C ALA A 472 -1.75 -21.03 11.07
N ASP A 473 -0.97 -21.96 10.54
CA ASP A 473 0.45 -22.12 10.92
C ASP A 473 1.28 -20.89 10.52
N TYR A 474 0.97 -20.27 9.37
CA TYR A 474 1.63 -19.02 8.96
C TYR A 474 1.21 -17.85 9.85
N ALA A 475 -0.07 -17.75 10.21
CA ALA A 475 -0.55 -16.73 11.14
C ALA A 475 0.12 -16.85 12.52
N HIS A 476 0.31 -18.08 13.03
CA HIS A 476 1.06 -18.34 14.26
C HIS A 476 2.55 -17.97 14.13
N TRP A 477 3.19 -18.33 13.01
CA TRP A 477 4.58 -17.94 12.74
C TRP A 477 4.76 -16.42 12.72
N LEU A 478 3.81 -15.71 12.11
CA LEU A 478 3.79 -14.26 11.99
C LEU A 478 3.63 -13.58 13.36
N ALA A 479 2.74 -14.09 14.21
CA ALA A 479 2.51 -13.56 15.55
C ALA A 479 3.75 -13.67 16.46
N GLY A 480 4.65 -14.63 16.19
CA GLY A 480 5.90 -14.80 16.93
C GLY A 480 7.09 -13.97 16.41
N ARG A 481 6.91 -13.06 15.45
CA ARG A 481 8.01 -12.23 14.92
C ARG A 481 8.36 -11.06 15.84
N ASP A 482 9.64 -10.69 15.88
CA ASP A 482 10.13 -9.52 16.62
C ASP A 482 9.78 -8.22 15.88
N ARG A 483 8.58 -7.70 16.20
CA ARG A 483 8.08 -6.45 15.64
C ARG A 483 8.98 -5.25 15.97
N PRO A 484 9.42 -5.00 17.23
CA PRO A 484 10.35 -3.91 17.53
C PRO A 484 11.63 -3.90 16.69
N ALA A 485 12.26 -5.06 16.47
CA ALA A 485 13.44 -5.17 15.62
C ALA A 485 13.13 -4.79 14.15
N ALA A 486 12.00 -5.26 13.62
CA ALA A 486 11.57 -4.91 12.27
C ALA A 486 11.30 -3.41 12.12
N GLU A 487 10.65 -2.78 13.10
CA GLU A 487 10.40 -1.33 13.08
C GLU A 487 11.72 -0.53 13.07
N ALA A 488 12.73 -0.96 13.85
CA ALA A 488 14.06 -0.33 13.83
C ALA A 488 14.76 -0.47 12.48
N ALA A 489 14.68 -1.65 11.84
CA ALA A 489 15.25 -1.87 10.51
C ALA A 489 14.58 -0.99 9.45
N TRP A 490 13.25 -0.88 9.46
CA TRP A 490 12.51 -0.03 8.52
C TRP A 490 12.78 1.46 8.72
N ARG A 491 12.88 1.94 9.96
CA ARG A 491 13.30 3.33 10.25
C ARG A 491 14.68 3.62 9.64
N THR A 492 15.62 2.68 9.77
CA THR A 492 16.96 2.82 9.20
C THR A 492 16.94 2.80 7.66
N ALA A 493 16.15 1.91 7.05
CA ALA A 493 16.06 1.80 5.59
C ALA A 493 15.48 3.05 4.92
N LEU A 494 14.52 3.70 5.58
CA LEU A 494 13.80 4.88 5.08
C LEU A 494 14.30 6.20 5.66
N ASP A 495 15.41 6.19 6.39
CA ASP A 495 16.01 7.40 6.97
C ASP A 495 16.31 8.46 5.90
N GLY A 496 15.98 9.71 6.21
CA GLY A 496 16.14 10.85 5.29
C GLY A 496 15.06 11.02 4.23
N ILE A 497 14.01 10.19 4.19
CA ILE A 497 12.83 10.45 3.36
C ILE A 497 11.97 11.55 4.02
N THR A 498 11.86 12.71 3.36
CA THR A 498 11.12 13.89 3.86
C THR A 498 9.82 14.16 3.12
N GLU A 499 9.64 13.57 1.94
CA GLU A 499 8.45 13.72 1.10
C GLU A 499 8.17 12.45 0.29
N PRO A 500 6.90 12.13 0.00
CA PRO A 500 6.54 10.95 -0.78
C PRO A 500 7.00 11.05 -2.23
N THR A 501 7.13 9.90 -2.89
CA THR A 501 7.34 9.85 -4.35
C THR A 501 6.01 9.64 -5.02
N LEU A 502 5.47 10.71 -5.61
CA LEU A 502 4.17 10.69 -6.30
C LEU A 502 4.35 11.07 -7.76
N THR A 503 3.69 10.34 -8.66
CA THR A 503 3.63 10.67 -10.09
C THR A 503 2.42 11.53 -10.44
N VAL A 504 1.46 11.66 -9.52
CA VAL A 504 0.31 12.58 -9.61
C VAL A 504 0.17 13.44 -8.35
N PRO A 505 -0.56 14.57 -8.40
CA PRO A 505 -0.79 15.39 -7.20
C PRO A 505 -1.41 14.58 -6.04
N ALA A 506 -0.99 14.83 -4.80
CA ALA A 506 -1.42 14.06 -3.63
C ALA A 506 -2.95 14.09 -3.39
N ASP A 507 -3.62 15.17 -3.80
CA ASP A 507 -5.07 15.34 -3.64
C ASP A 507 -5.88 14.69 -4.77
N THR A 508 -5.23 13.95 -5.68
CA THR A 508 -5.91 13.24 -6.77
C THR A 508 -6.82 12.15 -6.21
N PRO A 509 -8.14 12.19 -6.47
CA PRO A 509 -9.04 11.15 -5.96
C PRO A 509 -8.63 9.75 -6.42
N SER A 510 -8.60 8.80 -5.48
CA SER A 510 -8.55 7.39 -5.82
C SER A 510 -9.91 6.99 -6.39
N ALA A 511 -9.98 6.75 -7.70
CA ALA A 511 -11.17 6.25 -8.36
C ALA A 511 -10.97 4.76 -8.68
N ALA A 512 -11.93 3.92 -8.32
CA ALA A 512 -11.96 2.50 -8.70
C ALA A 512 -12.33 2.37 -10.19
N LEU A 513 -11.38 2.72 -11.06
CA LEU A 513 -11.47 2.50 -12.50
C LEU A 513 -10.76 1.19 -12.87
N VAL A 514 -11.27 0.51 -13.90
CA VAL A 514 -10.56 -0.62 -14.49
C VAL A 514 -9.32 -0.08 -15.20
N PRO A 515 -8.09 -0.49 -14.81
CA PRO A 515 -6.88 0.01 -15.44
C PRO A 515 -6.79 -0.46 -16.89
N GLU A 516 -6.18 0.37 -17.75
CA GLU A 516 -5.74 -0.05 -19.08
C GLU A 516 -4.36 -0.70 -19.00
N GLU A 517 -4.06 -1.64 -19.89
CA GLU A 517 -2.77 -2.32 -19.93
C GLU A 517 -2.01 -1.96 -21.20
N THR A 518 -0.79 -1.46 -21.05
CA THR A 518 0.18 -1.34 -22.15
C THR A 518 1.32 -2.30 -21.89
N SER A 519 1.78 -3.03 -22.91
CA SER A 519 2.87 -4.00 -22.71
C SER A 519 3.94 -3.96 -23.80
N THR A 520 5.13 -4.40 -23.41
CA THR A 520 6.27 -4.66 -24.30
C THR A 520 6.95 -5.97 -23.91
N VAL A 521 7.45 -6.71 -24.90
CA VAL A 521 8.27 -7.91 -24.69
C VAL A 521 9.68 -7.54 -25.10
N LEU A 522 10.62 -7.66 -24.18
CA LEU A 522 12.02 -7.36 -24.45
C LEU A 522 12.58 -8.34 -25.48
N ASP A 523 13.53 -7.86 -26.27
CA ASP A 523 14.24 -8.72 -27.21
C ASP A 523 15.03 -9.80 -26.44
N PRO A 524 15.25 -10.98 -27.06
CA PRO A 524 15.97 -12.08 -26.41
C PRO A 524 17.38 -11.69 -25.94
N ALA A 525 18.07 -10.85 -26.71
CA ALA A 525 19.45 -10.47 -26.42
C ALA A 525 19.52 -9.57 -25.18
N LEU A 526 18.65 -8.57 -25.08
CA LEU A 526 18.54 -7.73 -23.90
C LEU A 526 18.09 -8.53 -22.67
N THR A 527 17.13 -9.46 -22.81
CA THR A 527 16.72 -10.31 -21.68
C THR A 527 17.92 -11.12 -21.16
N ALA A 528 18.70 -11.74 -22.05
CA ALA A 528 19.91 -12.48 -21.67
C ALA A 528 20.96 -11.56 -21.03
N ALA A 529 21.19 -10.36 -21.58
CA ALA A 529 22.15 -9.40 -21.05
C ALA A 529 21.77 -8.92 -19.64
N ILE A 530 20.49 -8.69 -19.36
CA ILE A 530 20.00 -8.34 -18.02
C ILE A 530 20.19 -9.52 -17.05
N GLN A 531 19.90 -10.75 -17.48
CA GLN A 531 20.13 -11.94 -16.65
C GLN A 531 21.61 -12.17 -16.34
N ASP A 532 22.48 -11.98 -17.34
CA ASP A 532 23.93 -12.05 -17.18
C ASP A 532 24.44 -10.96 -16.24
N ARG A 533 23.90 -9.73 -16.36
CA ARG A 533 24.20 -8.61 -15.45
C ARG A 533 23.81 -8.93 -14.01
N ALA A 534 22.61 -9.45 -13.79
CA ALA A 534 22.15 -9.87 -12.46
C ALA A 534 23.09 -10.92 -11.86
N ARG A 535 23.45 -11.96 -12.65
CA ARG A 535 24.41 -13.00 -12.23
C ARG A 535 25.79 -12.44 -11.91
N ALA A 536 26.33 -11.56 -12.76
CA ALA A 536 27.65 -10.96 -12.58
C ALA A 536 27.72 -10.04 -11.36
N ALA A 537 26.64 -9.34 -11.03
CA ALA A 537 26.56 -8.45 -9.88
C ALA A 537 26.13 -9.17 -8.57
N GLY A 538 25.80 -10.46 -8.63
CA GLY A 538 25.26 -11.20 -7.49
C GLY A 538 23.87 -10.73 -7.05
N THR A 539 23.09 -10.11 -7.95
CA THR A 539 21.75 -9.59 -7.66
C THR A 539 20.67 -10.45 -8.31
N THR A 540 19.40 -10.16 -8.02
CA THR A 540 18.27 -10.82 -8.69
C THR A 540 17.87 -10.08 -9.96
N LEU A 541 17.20 -10.77 -10.88
CA LEU A 541 16.60 -10.15 -12.05
C LEU A 541 15.59 -9.05 -11.67
N ASN A 542 14.80 -9.29 -10.63
CA ASN A 542 13.85 -8.32 -10.10
C ASN A 542 14.56 -7.03 -9.64
N THR A 543 15.70 -7.13 -8.95
CA THR A 543 16.49 -5.97 -8.51
C THR A 543 16.96 -5.12 -9.70
N VAL A 544 17.36 -5.72 -10.83
CA VAL A 544 17.74 -4.97 -12.04
C VAL A 544 16.54 -4.20 -12.60
N VAL A 545 15.39 -4.88 -12.69
CA VAL A 545 14.15 -4.27 -13.21
C VAL A 545 13.67 -3.12 -12.31
N GLN A 546 13.69 -3.32 -10.99
CA GLN A 546 13.33 -2.31 -10.00
C GLN A 546 14.29 -1.12 -10.01
N THR A 547 15.59 -1.35 -10.23
CA THR A 547 16.56 -0.25 -10.44
C THR A 547 16.20 0.54 -11.69
N GLY A 548 15.89 -0.15 -12.79
CA GLY A 548 15.43 0.48 -14.04
C GLY A 548 14.15 1.31 -13.85
N TRP A 549 13.18 0.79 -13.11
CA TRP A 549 11.95 1.51 -12.77
C TRP A 549 12.22 2.75 -11.91
N GLY A 550 13.08 2.62 -10.89
CA GLY A 550 13.53 3.74 -10.08
C GLY A 550 14.20 4.84 -10.91
N LEU A 551 15.02 4.50 -11.91
CA LEU A 551 15.62 5.49 -12.83
C LEU A 551 14.57 6.22 -13.67
N VAL A 552 13.51 5.55 -14.12
CA VAL A 552 12.40 6.18 -14.85
C VAL A 552 11.63 7.12 -13.93
N LEU A 553 11.31 6.70 -12.70
CA LEU A 553 10.62 7.53 -11.71
C LEU A 553 11.44 8.74 -11.29
N ALA A 554 12.75 8.59 -11.13
CA ALA A 554 13.67 9.69 -10.83
C ALA A 554 13.57 10.80 -11.90
N ARG A 555 13.51 10.42 -13.19
CA ARG A 555 13.35 11.38 -14.29
C ARG A 555 11.93 11.92 -14.44
N LEU A 556 10.92 11.15 -14.05
CA LEU A 556 9.53 11.60 -14.08
C LEU A 556 9.23 12.63 -12.99
N THR A 557 9.80 12.43 -11.80
CA THR A 557 9.57 13.27 -10.62
C THR A 557 10.61 14.37 -10.43
N GLY A 558 11.74 14.32 -11.16
CA GLY A 558 12.86 15.24 -11.00
C GLY A 558 13.66 15.02 -9.71
N ARG A 559 13.60 13.81 -9.13
CA ARG A 559 14.19 13.46 -7.84
C ARG A 559 15.26 12.40 -7.97
N ASP A 560 16.28 12.47 -7.14
CA ASP A 560 17.38 11.48 -7.10
C ASP A 560 17.16 10.39 -6.03
N ASP A 561 16.10 10.47 -5.24
CA ASP A 561 15.73 9.50 -4.20
C ASP A 561 14.23 9.24 -4.30
N VAL A 562 13.88 8.06 -4.81
CA VAL A 562 12.51 7.68 -5.14
C VAL A 562 12.11 6.41 -4.41
N VAL A 563 10.84 6.35 -4.02
CA VAL A 563 10.23 5.21 -3.33
C VAL A 563 9.02 4.72 -4.11
N PHE A 564 8.93 3.43 -4.36
CA PHE A 564 7.77 2.80 -5.01
C PHE A 564 7.45 1.47 -4.33
N GLY A 565 6.22 0.99 -4.50
CA GLY A 565 5.79 -0.28 -3.92
C GLY A 565 6.40 -1.46 -4.66
N SER A 566 6.75 -2.52 -3.94
CA SER A 566 7.07 -3.82 -4.55
C SER A 566 6.31 -4.92 -3.84
N ALA A 567 5.67 -5.80 -4.63
CA ALA A 567 5.08 -7.02 -4.10
C ALA A 567 6.17 -8.06 -3.80
N VAL A 568 6.17 -8.59 -2.59
CA VAL A 568 6.98 -9.76 -2.18
C VAL A 568 6.06 -10.93 -1.86
N SER A 569 6.53 -12.17 -2.05
CA SER A 569 5.69 -13.37 -1.87
C SER A 569 5.13 -13.52 -0.45
N GLY A 570 5.83 -13.00 0.56
CA GLY A 570 5.49 -13.20 1.98
C GLY A 570 5.55 -14.66 2.42
N ARG A 571 6.28 -15.51 1.68
CA ARG A 571 6.48 -16.93 1.97
C ARG A 571 7.88 -17.16 2.55
N PRO A 572 8.05 -17.12 3.87
CA PRO A 572 9.36 -17.23 4.53
C PRO A 572 10.00 -18.62 4.37
N ALA A 573 11.29 -18.66 4.06
CA ALA A 573 12.03 -19.92 3.91
C ALA A 573 12.16 -20.70 5.24
N GLU A 574 12.00 -20.04 6.40
CA GLU A 574 12.04 -20.72 7.70
C GLU A 574 10.78 -21.54 8.00
N LEU A 575 9.72 -21.40 7.20
CA LEU A 575 8.47 -22.12 7.38
C LEU A 575 8.34 -23.26 6.36
N ASP A 576 8.76 -24.47 6.75
CA ASP A 576 8.73 -25.65 5.89
C ASP A 576 7.36 -25.90 5.24
N GLY A 577 7.33 -25.92 3.90
CA GLY A 577 6.14 -26.19 3.11
C GLY A 577 5.23 -24.99 2.86
N VAL A 578 5.70 -23.77 3.15
CA VAL A 578 4.96 -22.52 2.90
C VAL A 578 4.62 -22.31 1.43
N GLU A 579 5.44 -22.80 0.51
CA GLU A 579 5.25 -22.68 -0.94
C GLU A 579 3.97 -23.39 -1.41
N GLY A 580 3.54 -24.44 -0.69
CA GLY A 580 2.34 -25.20 -0.98
C GLY A 580 1.08 -24.72 -0.24
N MET A 581 1.17 -23.70 0.61
CA MET A 581 0.05 -23.20 1.42
C MET A 581 -0.91 -22.31 0.59
N LEU A 582 -2.21 -22.37 0.90
CA LEU A 582 -3.22 -21.48 0.33
C LEU A 582 -3.53 -20.35 1.33
N GLY A 583 -3.62 -19.11 0.84
CA GLY A 583 -3.85 -17.93 1.69
C GLY A 583 -3.38 -16.62 1.06
N LEU A 584 -3.54 -15.50 1.78
CA LEU A 584 -2.97 -14.20 1.39
C LEU A 584 -1.62 -13.98 2.07
N PHE A 585 -0.54 -14.28 1.36
CA PHE A 585 0.84 -14.12 1.86
C PHE A 585 1.50 -12.87 1.32
N VAL A 586 1.21 -12.51 0.06
CA VAL A 586 1.82 -11.37 -0.62
C VAL A 586 1.76 -10.12 0.26
N ASN A 587 2.87 -9.40 0.33
CA ASN A 587 2.98 -8.16 1.06
C ASN A 587 3.52 -7.06 0.15
N THR A 588 3.12 -5.82 0.41
CA THR A 588 3.58 -4.65 -0.33
C THR A 588 4.59 -3.90 0.52
N LEU A 589 5.81 -3.76 0.01
CA LEU A 589 6.90 -3.11 0.72
C LEU A 589 7.42 -1.90 -0.06
N PRO A 590 7.82 -0.81 0.62
CA PRO A 590 8.46 0.31 -0.04
C PRO A 590 9.87 -0.09 -0.50
N THR A 591 10.13 0.11 -1.78
CA THR A 591 11.42 -0.04 -2.43
C THR A 591 11.99 1.35 -2.72
N ARG A 592 13.13 1.66 -2.11
CA ARG A 592 13.82 2.94 -2.25
C ARG A 592 15.01 2.81 -3.19
N VAL A 593 15.04 3.62 -4.25
CA VAL A 593 16.14 3.67 -5.21
C VAL A 593 16.77 5.06 -5.18
N ARG A 594 18.09 5.10 -5.01
CA ARG A 594 18.87 6.35 -4.94
C ARG A 594 19.79 6.46 -6.14
N THR A 595 19.63 7.53 -6.90
CA THR A 595 20.31 7.78 -8.18
C THR A 595 21.10 9.08 -8.12
N VAL A 596 21.98 9.21 -7.12
CA VAL A 596 22.87 10.38 -6.98
C VAL A 596 23.59 10.62 -8.32
N PRO A 597 23.58 11.85 -8.89
CA PRO A 597 24.01 12.09 -10.27
C PRO A 597 25.45 11.64 -10.60
N SER A 598 26.34 11.65 -9.60
CA SER A 598 27.74 11.23 -9.72
C SER A 598 27.97 9.72 -9.57
N ARG A 599 27.01 8.97 -9.00
CA ARG A 599 27.13 7.51 -8.82
C ARG A 599 26.78 6.78 -10.10
N THR A 600 27.38 5.61 -10.27
CA THR A 600 27.14 4.78 -11.46
C THR A 600 25.80 4.05 -11.36
N LEU A 601 25.25 3.59 -12.49
CA LEU A 601 24.04 2.77 -12.49
C LEU A 601 24.25 1.44 -11.73
N GLY A 602 25.47 0.88 -11.81
CA GLY A 602 25.87 -0.30 -11.06
C GLY A 602 25.83 -0.08 -9.54
N ASP A 603 26.28 1.08 -9.07
CA ASP A 603 26.22 1.44 -7.64
C ASP A 603 24.77 1.53 -7.13
N ALA A 604 23.87 2.11 -7.93
CA ALA A 604 22.45 2.20 -7.57
C ALA A 604 21.81 0.80 -7.44
N MET A 605 22.14 -0.10 -8.36
CA MET A 605 21.67 -1.49 -8.33
C MET A 605 22.22 -2.26 -7.13
N ALA A 606 23.50 -2.09 -6.81
CA ALA A 606 24.14 -2.71 -5.65
C ALA A 606 23.59 -2.18 -4.32
N ASP A 607 23.36 -0.87 -4.20
CA ASP A 607 22.73 -0.23 -3.02
C ASP A 607 21.32 -0.77 -2.80
N LEU A 608 20.51 -0.87 -3.86
CA LEU A 608 19.18 -1.45 -3.78
C LEU A 608 19.23 -2.90 -3.31
N HIS A 609 20.11 -3.73 -3.90
CA HIS A 609 20.24 -5.13 -3.53
C HIS A 609 20.61 -5.30 -2.04
N ALA A 610 21.63 -4.57 -1.57
CA ALA A 610 22.08 -4.64 -0.19
C ALA A 610 20.98 -4.26 0.80
N ARG A 611 20.17 -3.23 0.48
CA ARG A 611 19.02 -2.82 1.29
C ARG A 611 17.92 -3.89 1.34
N GLN A 612 17.62 -4.52 0.20
CA GLN A 612 16.63 -5.60 0.14
C GLN A 612 17.05 -6.80 0.99
N VAL A 613 18.33 -7.18 0.92
CA VAL A 613 18.90 -8.27 1.75
C VAL A 613 18.81 -7.94 3.23
N ALA A 614 19.16 -6.72 3.64
CA ALA A 614 19.10 -6.28 5.03
C ALA A 614 17.67 -6.26 5.62
N LEU A 615 16.64 -6.29 4.77
CA LEU A 615 15.24 -6.25 5.17
C LEU A 615 14.53 -7.61 5.11
N LEU A 616 15.18 -8.69 4.65
CA LEU A 616 14.55 -10.01 4.45
C LEU A 616 13.80 -10.50 5.69
N ASP A 617 14.43 -10.46 6.86
CA ASP A 617 13.83 -10.92 8.13
C ASP A 617 12.74 -9.97 8.67
N HIS A 618 12.60 -8.79 8.05
CA HIS A 618 11.72 -7.69 8.48
C HIS A 618 10.59 -7.40 7.48
N GLN A 619 10.47 -8.20 6.41
CA GLN A 619 9.42 -8.08 5.38
C GLN A 619 8.01 -8.39 5.88
N HIS A 620 7.87 -8.80 7.14
CA HIS A 620 6.61 -9.15 7.78
C HIS A 620 5.81 -7.93 8.29
N LEU A 621 6.35 -6.70 8.21
CA LEU A 621 5.58 -5.48 8.47
C LEU A 621 4.80 -5.03 7.22
N GLY A 622 3.59 -4.52 7.42
CA GLY A 622 2.75 -3.99 6.33
C GLY A 622 3.11 -2.56 5.94
N LEU A 623 2.77 -2.17 4.71
CA LEU A 623 3.00 -0.82 4.21
C LEU A 623 2.42 0.27 5.12
N ALA A 624 1.20 0.09 5.64
CA ALA A 624 0.54 1.05 6.52
C ALA A 624 1.32 1.26 7.85
N ASP A 625 1.91 0.19 8.39
CA ASP A 625 2.77 0.28 9.56
C ASP A 625 4.04 1.06 9.23
N ILE A 626 4.66 0.76 8.09
CA ILE A 626 5.88 1.43 7.64
C ILE A 626 5.62 2.93 7.36
N GLN A 627 4.50 3.28 6.73
CA GLN A 627 4.08 4.67 6.50
C GLN A 627 3.91 5.43 7.82
N ARG A 628 3.28 4.80 8.81
CA ARG A 628 3.14 5.37 10.16
C ARG A 628 4.49 5.56 10.86
N LEU A 629 5.46 4.66 10.66
CA LEU A 629 6.83 4.81 11.19
C LEU A 629 7.56 6.01 10.60
N VAL A 630 7.34 6.30 9.31
CA VAL A 630 7.92 7.45 8.60
C VAL A 630 7.14 8.74 8.90
N GLY A 631 5.90 8.64 9.38
CA GLY A 631 5.04 9.78 9.69
C GLY A 631 4.37 10.40 8.46
N MET A 632 4.17 9.62 7.39
CA MET A 632 3.55 10.08 6.15
C MET A 632 2.25 9.32 5.85
N PRO A 633 1.15 10.01 5.48
CA PRO A 633 -0.11 9.35 5.13
C PRO A 633 -0.02 8.57 3.80
N ALA A 634 0.79 9.06 2.86
CA ALA A 634 1.13 8.39 1.61
C ALA A 634 2.64 8.46 1.44
N LEU A 635 3.27 7.37 0.96
CA LEU A 635 4.73 7.31 0.72
C LEU A 635 5.05 7.16 -0.77
N LEU A 636 4.14 6.52 -1.51
CA LEU A 636 4.29 6.09 -2.89
C LEU A 636 2.92 5.98 -3.56
N ASP A 637 2.88 6.14 -4.89
CA ASP A 637 1.68 5.93 -5.72
C ASP A 637 1.94 5.03 -6.94
N THR A 638 3.10 4.38 -7.01
CA THR A 638 3.43 3.41 -8.06
C THR A 638 3.91 2.10 -7.47
N MET A 639 3.71 1.00 -8.20
CA MET A 639 4.07 -0.34 -7.73
C MET A 639 4.72 -1.19 -8.81
N THR A 640 5.60 -2.10 -8.40
CA THR A 640 6.18 -3.17 -9.22
C THR A 640 5.75 -4.54 -8.70
N VAL A 641 5.42 -5.45 -9.60
CA VAL A 641 5.01 -6.84 -9.27
C VAL A 641 5.78 -7.78 -10.17
N PHE A 642 6.63 -8.61 -9.58
CA PHE A 642 7.34 -9.66 -10.31
C PHE A 642 6.58 -10.98 -10.17
N GLU A 643 5.88 -11.37 -11.23
CA GLU A 643 5.00 -12.53 -11.25
C GLU A 643 5.80 -13.81 -11.56
N ASN A 644 6.48 -14.33 -10.54
CA ASN A 644 7.12 -15.65 -10.55
C ASN A 644 6.14 -16.75 -10.10
N TYR A 645 4.89 -16.69 -10.56
CA TYR A 645 3.90 -17.69 -10.14
C TYR A 645 4.29 -19.08 -10.63
N PRO A 646 4.09 -20.14 -9.82
CA PRO A 646 4.19 -21.51 -10.27
C PRO A 646 2.97 -21.83 -11.15
N PHE A 647 2.92 -21.26 -12.36
CA PHE A 647 2.26 -21.95 -13.47
C PHE A 647 3.21 -23.06 -13.91
N ASP A 648 3.28 -24.10 -13.09
CA ASP A 648 3.89 -25.35 -13.51
C ASP A 648 2.92 -25.98 -14.52
N ASP A 649 3.06 -25.56 -15.78
CA ASP A 649 2.28 -26.09 -16.91
C ASP A 649 2.28 -27.61 -16.86
N GLU A 650 3.34 -28.27 -16.38
CA GLU A 650 3.47 -29.72 -16.33
C GLU A 650 2.60 -30.38 -15.24
N ALA A 651 2.54 -29.80 -14.03
CA ALA A 651 1.70 -30.30 -12.93
C ALA A 651 0.20 -30.09 -13.21
N LEU A 652 -0.18 -28.90 -13.67
CA LEU A 652 -1.56 -28.60 -14.03
C LEU A 652 -1.99 -29.44 -15.25
N SER A 653 -1.17 -29.51 -16.30
CA SER A 653 -1.40 -30.42 -17.44
C SER A 653 -1.54 -31.88 -17.02
N GLY A 654 -0.79 -32.32 -16.01
CA GLY A 654 -0.83 -33.68 -15.49
C GLY A 654 -2.16 -34.02 -14.81
N SER A 655 -2.75 -33.05 -14.10
CA SER A 655 -4.08 -33.18 -13.47
C SER A 655 -5.22 -33.01 -14.49
N GLU A 656 -5.09 -32.09 -15.44
CA GLU A 656 -6.04 -31.90 -16.55
C GLU A 656 -6.16 -33.15 -17.43
N ARG A 657 -5.02 -33.74 -17.85
CA ARG A 657 -5.00 -34.99 -18.64
C ARG A 657 -5.59 -36.16 -17.87
N ALA A 658 -5.40 -36.21 -16.56
CA ALA A 658 -5.99 -37.25 -15.71
C ALA A 658 -7.50 -37.08 -15.51
N ALA A 659 -7.98 -35.82 -15.54
CA ALA A 659 -9.39 -35.49 -15.58
C ALA A 659 -10.04 -35.75 -16.96
N GLY A 660 -9.24 -35.97 -18.01
CA GLY A 660 -9.72 -36.11 -19.39
C GLY A 660 -10.23 -34.80 -19.99
N LEU A 661 -9.73 -33.66 -19.51
CA LEU A 661 -10.14 -32.31 -19.90
C LEU A 661 -8.98 -31.57 -20.58
N ASP A 662 -9.28 -30.73 -21.57
CA ASP A 662 -8.36 -29.74 -22.15
C ASP A 662 -8.67 -28.38 -21.52
N VAL A 663 -7.89 -27.98 -20.52
CA VAL A 663 -8.09 -26.70 -19.82
C VAL A 663 -7.09 -25.67 -20.36
N ARG A 664 -7.59 -24.48 -20.69
CA ARG A 664 -6.78 -23.36 -21.16
C ARG A 664 -7.15 -22.10 -20.38
N GLY A 665 -6.18 -21.49 -19.72
CA GLY A 665 -6.37 -20.19 -19.09
C GLY A 665 -6.56 -19.10 -20.15
N VAL A 666 -7.64 -18.32 -20.04
CA VAL A 666 -7.97 -17.27 -21.01
C VAL A 666 -7.60 -15.87 -20.49
N GLY A 667 -7.44 -15.71 -19.17
CA GLY A 667 -6.89 -14.49 -18.56
C GLY A 667 -7.36 -14.27 -17.12
N GLY A 668 -6.65 -13.37 -16.42
CA GLY A 668 -7.04 -12.82 -15.12
C GLY A 668 -7.01 -11.29 -15.20
N ARG A 669 -7.96 -10.62 -14.54
CA ARG A 669 -8.04 -9.15 -14.50
C ARG A 669 -8.08 -8.68 -13.05
N ASP A 670 -6.98 -8.12 -12.58
CA ASP A 670 -6.89 -7.48 -11.25
C ASP A 670 -7.08 -5.98 -11.40
N ALA A 671 -7.90 -5.38 -10.54
CA ALA A 671 -7.94 -3.92 -10.44
C ALA A 671 -6.81 -3.44 -9.51
N THR A 672 -6.00 -2.50 -10.01
CA THR A 672 -4.94 -1.84 -9.25
C THR A 672 -5.38 -0.44 -8.88
N HIS A 673 -5.29 -0.06 -7.61
CA HIS A 673 -5.67 1.29 -7.13
C HIS A 673 -4.59 2.36 -7.39
N TYR A 674 -3.35 1.94 -7.69
CA TYR A 674 -2.24 2.85 -8.00
C TYR A 674 -2.35 3.40 -9.43
N PRO A 675 -2.02 4.70 -9.66
CA PRO A 675 -1.90 5.30 -10.99
C PRO A 675 -1.09 4.48 -11.99
N LEU A 676 0.02 3.89 -11.55
CA LEU A 676 0.91 3.06 -12.37
C LEU A 676 1.33 1.79 -11.62
N THR A 677 1.08 0.63 -12.20
CA THR A 677 1.58 -0.66 -11.71
C THR A 677 2.31 -1.42 -12.81
N LEU A 678 3.61 -1.68 -12.61
CA LEU A 678 4.44 -2.45 -13.52
C LEU A 678 4.43 -3.94 -13.12
N ALA A 679 3.75 -4.77 -13.91
CA ALA A 679 3.80 -6.23 -13.79
C ALA A 679 4.88 -6.81 -14.72
N ILE A 680 5.67 -7.75 -14.21
CA ILE A 680 6.82 -8.34 -14.90
C ILE A 680 6.65 -9.86 -14.92
N THR A 681 6.65 -10.44 -16.12
CA THR A 681 6.54 -11.90 -16.34
C THR A 681 7.65 -12.40 -17.27
N LEU A 682 7.94 -13.71 -17.22
CA LEU A 682 8.78 -14.39 -18.20
C LEU A 682 7.89 -15.16 -19.19
N GLN A 683 7.89 -14.74 -20.46
CA GLN A 683 7.13 -15.39 -21.53
C GLN A 683 8.08 -16.04 -22.55
N GLY A 684 8.17 -17.37 -22.52
CA GLY A 684 9.07 -18.12 -23.41
C GLY A 684 10.53 -17.70 -23.26
N GLY A 685 10.99 -17.50 -22.01
CA GLY A 685 12.35 -17.06 -21.69
C GLY A 685 12.64 -15.57 -21.92
N ARG A 686 11.65 -14.77 -22.34
CA ARG A 686 11.77 -13.32 -22.54
C ARG A 686 11.04 -12.55 -21.47
N LEU A 687 11.56 -11.39 -21.08
CA LEU A 687 10.87 -10.50 -20.14
C LEU A 687 9.71 -9.79 -20.84
N ARG A 688 8.52 -9.93 -20.29
CA ARG A 688 7.34 -9.16 -20.66
C ARG A 688 7.06 -8.14 -19.55
N LEU A 689 7.01 -6.87 -19.94
CA LEU A 689 6.71 -5.74 -19.07
C LEU A 689 5.30 -5.25 -19.40
N VAL A 690 4.40 -5.26 -18.41
CA VAL A 690 3.03 -4.79 -18.54
C VAL A 690 2.83 -3.63 -17.59
N LEU A 691 2.61 -2.44 -18.12
CA LEU A 691 2.26 -1.26 -17.34
C LEU A 691 0.73 -1.13 -17.30
N LYS A 692 0.15 -1.44 -16.15
CA LYS A 692 -1.25 -1.14 -15.82
C LYS A 692 -1.32 0.34 -15.42
N HIS A 693 -2.23 1.09 -16.04
CA HIS A 693 -2.31 2.54 -15.85
C HIS A 693 -3.77 3.03 -15.78
N ARG A 694 -3.98 4.11 -15.03
CA ARG A 694 -5.28 4.78 -14.94
C ARG A 694 -5.50 5.67 -16.16
N PRO A 695 -6.50 5.40 -17.01
CA PRO A 695 -6.68 6.11 -18.29
C PRO A 695 -7.07 7.60 -18.12
N ASP A 696 -7.55 7.99 -16.94
CA ASP A 696 -7.85 9.39 -16.60
C ASP A 696 -6.61 10.20 -16.20
N LEU A 697 -5.50 9.53 -15.88
CA LEU A 697 -4.23 10.15 -15.45
C LEU A 697 -3.12 9.97 -16.49
N TYR A 698 -3.06 8.80 -17.14
CA TYR A 698 -2.10 8.47 -18.17
C TYR A 698 -2.86 7.89 -19.37
N ASP A 699 -2.68 8.49 -20.54
CA ASP A 699 -3.17 7.87 -21.77
C ASP A 699 -2.22 6.75 -22.24
N THR A 700 -2.72 5.89 -23.13
CA THR A 700 -1.93 4.79 -23.70
C THR A 700 -0.61 5.27 -24.35
N PRO A 701 -0.55 6.37 -25.12
CA PRO A 701 0.71 6.94 -25.62
C PRO A 701 1.73 7.33 -24.52
N ALA A 702 1.29 7.94 -23.42
CA ALA A 702 2.13 8.27 -22.28
C ALA A 702 2.66 6.99 -21.59
N ALA A 703 1.79 6.00 -21.36
CA ALA A 703 2.19 4.71 -20.81
C ALA A 703 3.22 3.98 -21.70
N ARG A 704 3.06 4.04 -23.03
CA ARG A 704 4.03 3.50 -23.99
C ARG A 704 5.38 4.19 -23.87
N THR A 705 5.38 5.52 -23.76
CA THR A 705 6.61 6.32 -23.58
C THR A 705 7.36 5.92 -22.31
N LEU A 706 6.65 5.63 -21.21
CA LEU A 706 7.26 5.14 -19.97
C LEU A 706 7.89 3.75 -20.13
N LEU A 707 7.23 2.82 -20.84
CA LEU A 707 7.81 1.50 -21.15
C LEU A 707 9.03 1.58 -22.05
N ASP A 708 9.05 2.49 -23.03
CA ASP A 708 10.21 2.70 -23.90
C ASP A 708 11.38 3.28 -23.09
N ARG A 709 11.11 4.21 -22.17
CA ARG A 709 12.10 4.73 -21.20
C ARG A 709 12.64 3.63 -20.30
N LEU A 710 11.77 2.76 -19.77
CA LEU A 710 12.18 1.62 -18.95
C LEU A 710 13.05 0.66 -19.74
N THR A 711 12.66 0.31 -20.97
CA THR A 711 13.44 -0.56 -21.86
C THR A 711 14.84 0.01 -22.09
N ARG A 712 14.96 1.32 -22.33
CA ARG A 712 16.25 2.01 -22.42
C ARG A 712 17.03 1.97 -21.10
N ALA A 713 16.39 2.25 -19.97
CA ALA A 713 17.05 2.17 -18.66
C ALA A 713 17.63 0.77 -18.40
N LEU A 714 16.90 -0.29 -18.76
CA LEU A 714 17.37 -1.68 -18.64
C LEU A 714 18.52 -2.00 -19.60
N ASP A 715 18.49 -1.49 -20.84
CA ASP A 715 19.62 -1.62 -21.77
C ASP A 715 20.89 -0.96 -21.23
N HIS A 716 20.76 0.24 -20.65
CA HIS A 716 21.87 0.93 -20.00
C HIS A 716 22.40 0.17 -18.77
N LEU A 717 21.53 -0.37 -17.92
CA LEU A 717 21.94 -1.20 -16.78
C LEU A 717 22.67 -2.47 -17.22
N ALA A 718 22.23 -3.10 -18.31
CA ALA A 718 22.85 -4.31 -18.85
C ALA A 718 24.24 -4.01 -19.44
N HIS A 719 24.35 -2.99 -20.30
CA HIS A 719 25.52 -2.77 -21.15
C HIS A 719 26.47 -1.65 -20.68
N ARG A 720 26.00 -0.70 -19.86
CA ARG A 720 26.77 0.48 -19.41
C ARG A 720 26.58 0.75 -17.91
N PRO A 721 26.89 -0.21 -17.02
CA PRO A 721 26.71 -0.05 -15.58
C PRO A 721 27.56 1.09 -14.99
N ASP A 722 28.71 1.38 -15.58
CA ASP A 722 29.65 2.42 -15.11
C ASP A 722 29.21 3.85 -15.50
N LEU A 723 28.11 3.99 -16.25
CA LEU A 723 27.57 5.29 -16.61
C LEU A 723 27.08 6.04 -15.36
N PRO A 724 27.49 7.29 -15.10
CA PRO A 724 26.91 8.09 -14.03
C PRO A 724 25.41 8.33 -14.24
N ALA A 725 24.60 8.21 -13.19
CA ALA A 725 23.15 8.35 -13.26
C ALA A 725 22.70 9.71 -13.82
N GLY A 726 23.46 10.79 -13.58
CA GLY A 726 23.19 12.12 -14.13
C GLY A 726 23.39 12.23 -15.65
N GLN A 727 24.17 11.32 -16.24
CA GLN A 727 24.43 11.27 -17.70
C GLN A 727 23.49 10.31 -18.43
N LEU A 728 22.59 9.62 -17.71
CA LEU A 728 21.58 8.78 -18.32
C LEU A 728 20.62 9.64 -19.15
N ASP A 729 20.42 9.29 -20.41
CA ASP A 729 19.43 9.90 -21.28
C ASP A 729 18.34 8.86 -21.61
N LEU A 730 17.13 9.12 -21.15
CA LEU A 730 15.96 8.27 -21.39
C LEU A 730 15.04 8.83 -22.49
N ALA A 731 15.34 9.99 -23.07
CA ALA A 731 14.50 10.65 -24.09
C ALA A 731 15.33 11.38 -25.17
N PRO A 732 16.22 10.68 -25.91
CA PRO A 732 17.13 11.32 -26.85
C PRO A 732 16.41 12.07 -27.99
N ASP A 733 15.25 11.57 -28.43
CA ASP A 733 14.50 12.15 -29.55
C ASP A 733 13.86 13.51 -29.23
N ALA A 734 13.58 13.79 -27.95
CA ALA A 734 13.02 15.08 -27.53
C ALA A 734 14.03 16.23 -27.66
N SER A 735 15.33 15.92 -27.68
CA SER A 735 16.38 16.94 -27.83
C SER A 735 16.32 17.62 -29.20
N ALA A 736 15.84 16.94 -30.25
CA ALA A 736 15.81 17.49 -31.60
C ALA A 736 14.72 18.57 -31.77
N THR A 737 13.60 18.46 -31.06
CA THR A 737 12.51 19.46 -31.07
C THR A 737 12.78 20.64 -30.14
N LEU A 738 13.56 20.44 -29.06
CA LEU A 738 13.97 21.49 -28.11
C LEU A 738 15.17 22.30 -28.58
N SER A 739 15.87 21.84 -29.62
CA SER A 739 16.96 22.57 -30.26
C SER A 739 16.37 23.75 -31.03
N GLY A 740 16.19 24.89 -30.35
CA GLY A 740 15.68 26.12 -30.95
C GLY A 740 16.37 26.42 -32.29
N ARG A 741 15.59 26.73 -33.33
CA ARG A 741 16.15 27.11 -34.62
C ARG A 741 16.91 28.43 -34.46
N PRO A 742 18.19 28.53 -34.89
CA PRO A 742 18.87 29.82 -34.92
C PRO A 742 18.05 30.80 -35.75
N GLY A 743 17.79 32.00 -35.21
CA GLY A 743 17.14 33.07 -35.95
C GLY A 743 17.94 33.44 -37.18
N THR A 744 17.28 33.89 -38.24
CA THR A 744 17.94 34.43 -39.43
C THR A 744 18.71 35.70 -39.06
N THR A 745 19.93 35.86 -39.57
CA THR A 745 20.70 37.09 -39.34
C THR A 745 19.98 38.26 -40.00
N ALA A 746 19.57 39.26 -39.20
CA ALA A 746 18.89 40.44 -39.70
C ALA A 746 19.82 41.28 -40.59
N VAL A 747 19.29 41.76 -41.72
CA VAL A 747 20.02 42.59 -42.70
C VAL A 747 20.14 44.05 -42.24
N LEU A 748 19.22 44.51 -41.38
CA LEU A 748 19.15 45.85 -40.81
C LEU A 748 19.09 45.79 -39.29
N GLY A 749 19.63 46.81 -38.61
CA GLY A 749 19.45 47.01 -37.17
C GLY A 749 18.04 47.52 -36.84
N CYS A 750 17.74 47.73 -35.56
CA CYS A 750 16.45 48.26 -35.11
C CYS A 750 16.15 49.62 -35.77
N ALA A 751 17.08 50.58 -35.66
CA ALA A 751 16.91 51.91 -36.25
C ALA A 751 16.85 51.86 -37.80
N GLY A 752 17.66 50.99 -38.42
CA GLY A 752 17.63 50.78 -39.87
C GLY A 752 16.32 50.19 -40.37
N THR A 753 15.72 49.27 -39.60
CA THR A 753 14.43 48.66 -39.91
C THR A 753 13.30 49.68 -39.82
N VAL A 754 13.26 50.49 -38.76
CA VAL A 754 12.28 51.59 -38.63
C VAL A 754 12.45 52.63 -39.75
N ALA A 755 13.68 52.94 -40.14
CA ALA A 755 13.95 53.82 -41.28
C ALA A 755 13.45 53.23 -42.61
N ALA A 756 13.60 51.92 -42.81
CA ALA A 756 13.07 51.23 -43.97
C ALA A 756 11.53 51.24 -43.98
N VAL A 757 10.88 51.02 -42.84
CA VAL A 757 9.42 51.18 -42.69
C VAL A 757 8.99 52.60 -43.06
N ALA A 758 9.64 53.62 -42.50
CA ALA A 758 9.32 55.02 -42.79
C ALA A 758 9.49 55.40 -44.27
N ALA A 759 10.43 54.77 -44.98
CA ALA A 759 10.59 54.98 -46.41
C ALA A 759 9.43 54.38 -47.24
N HIS A 760 8.78 53.30 -46.76
CA HIS A 760 7.66 52.66 -47.44
C HIS A 760 6.30 53.29 -47.05
N THR A 761 6.13 53.70 -45.80
CA THR A 761 4.88 54.25 -45.26
C THR A 761 5.12 55.54 -44.46
N PRO A 762 5.57 56.63 -45.10
CA PRO A 762 6.02 57.84 -44.41
C PRO A 762 4.91 58.55 -43.62
N ASP A 763 3.68 58.56 -44.15
CA ASP A 763 2.53 59.27 -43.59
C ASP A 763 1.74 58.44 -42.57
N ALA A 764 2.11 57.17 -42.35
CA ALA A 764 1.48 56.34 -41.34
C ALA A 764 1.86 56.83 -39.93
N ILE A 765 0.91 56.77 -39.00
CA ILE A 765 1.14 57.17 -37.61
C ILE A 765 2.00 56.10 -36.93
N ALA A 766 3.14 56.51 -36.41
CA ALA A 766 4.03 55.65 -35.63
C ALA A 766 3.69 55.70 -34.14
N VAL A 767 3.34 56.90 -33.63
CA VAL A 767 3.11 57.12 -32.19
C VAL A 767 1.89 58.02 -32.00
N ARG A 768 0.94 57.58 -31.16
CA ARG A 768 -0.26 58.32 -30.74
C ARG A 768 -0.33 58.43 -29.22
N PRO A 769 -0.13 59.64 -28.66
CA PRO A 769 -0.38 59.91 -27.25
C PRO A 769 -1.89 59.97 -26.93
N LEU A 770 -2.33 59.32 -25.85
CA LEU A 770 -3.74 59.37 -25.41
C LEU A 770 -4.06 60.46 -24.38
N ASP A 771 -3.03 61.07 -23.77
CA ASP A 771 -3.19 62.13 -22.76
C ASP A 771 -3.57 63.50 -23.35
N GLY A 772 -3.50 63.67 -24.67
CA GLY A 772 -3.82 64.89 -25.39
C GLY A 772 -2.75 65.99 -25.30
N GLY A 773 -1.57 65.70 -24.75
CA GLY A 773 -0.49 66.67 -24.55
C GLY A 773 0.35 66.95 -25.80
N GLN A 774 0.41 66.01 -26.75
CA GLN A 774 1.16 66.13 -28.01
C GLN A 774 0.36 65.54 -29.19
N PRO A 775 0.48 66.08 -30.41
CA PRO A 775 -0.15 65.50 -31.59
C PRO A 775 0.46 64.13 -31.96
N PRO A 776 -0.29 63.26 -32.66
CA PRO A 776 0.27 62.02 -33.22
C PRO A 776 1.45 62.31 -34.16
N VAL A 777 2.42 61.41 -34.18
CA VAL A 777 3.66 61.55 -34.97
C VAL A 777 3.73 60.46 -36.03
N THR A 778 4.02 60.86 -37.27
CA THR A 778 4.19 59.92 -38.39
C THR A 778 5.55 59.22 -38.36
N TYR A 779 5.69 58.11 -39.08
CA TYR A 779 6.99 57.43 -39.24
C TYR A 779 8.07 58.36 -39.82
N ALA A 780 7.72 59.20 -40.80
CA ALA A 780 8.67 60.16 -41.39
C ALA A 780 9.14 61.21 -40.37
N GLU A 781 8.25 61.71 -39.52
CA GLU A 781 8.57 62.66 -38.46
C GLU A 781 9.39 62.01 -37.34
N LEU A 782 9.02 60.81 -36.90
CA LEU A 782 9.72 60.06 -35.86
C LEU A 782 11.18 59.82 -36.27
N VAL A 783 11.41 59.31 -37.48
CA VAL A 783 12.74 59.08 -38.03
C VAL A 783 13.54 60.39 -38.16
N ALA A 784 12.91 61.47 -38.61
CA ALA A 784 13.60 62.75 -38.76
C ALA A 784 14.07 63.31 -37.40
N ARG A 785 13.21 63.27 -36.38
CA ARG A 785 13.54 63.69 -35.01
C ARG A 785 14.62 62.82 -34.39
N ALA A 786 14.55 61.50 -34.57
CA ALA A 786 15.55 60.57 -34.03
C ALA A 786 16.92 60.75 -34.71
N ALA A 787 16.97 60.91 -36.03
CA ALA A 787 18.21 61.08 -36.78
C ALA A 787 18.95 62.39 -36.45
N GLU A 788 18.20 63.47 -36.16
CA GLU A 788 18.76 64.74 -35.69
C GLU A 788 19.25 64.62 -34.24
N PHE A 789 18.45 64.04 -33.35
CA PHE A 789 18.84 63.88 -31.95
C PHE A 789 20.03 62.93 -31.77
N ALA A 790 20.14 61.90 -32.60
CA ALA A 790 21.27 60.97 -32.61
C ALA A 790 22.62 61.68 -32.81
N GLN A 791 22.64 62.81 -33.53
CA GLN A 791 23.87 63.58 -33.71
C GLN A 791 24.34 64.23 -32.40
N ARG A 792 23.41 64.83 -31.64
CA ARG A 792 23.70 65.40 -30.31
C ARG A 792 24.12 64.33 -29.31
N ILE A 793 23.48 63.15 -29.38
CA ILE A 793 23.83 62.00 -28.53
C ILE A 793 25.25 61.50 -28.86
N ARG A 794 25.65 61.45 -30.13
CA ARG A 794 27.03 61.11 -30.54
C ARG A 794 28.07 62.13 -30.09
N GLU A 795 27.73 63.42 -30.14
CA GLU A 795 28.60 64.51 -29.66
C GLU A 795 28.85 64.42 -28.14
N ALA A 796 27.91 63.84 -27.39
CA ALA A 796 28.06 63.52 -25.96
C ALA A 796 28.85 62.22 -25.69
N GLY A 797 29.36 61.54 -26.71
CA GLY A 797 30.20 60.35 -26.58
C GLY A 797 29.49 59.01 -26.81
N ALA A 798 28.23 59.01 -27.24
CA ALA A 798 27.52 57.78 -27.54
C ALA A 798 27.99 57.13 -28.85
N GLY A 799 28.13 55.80 -28.83
CA GLY A 799 28.45 54.94 -29.95
C GLY A 799 28.32 53.46 -29.57
N PRO A 800 28.84 52.53 -30.41
CA PRO A 800 28.85 51.10 -30.11
C PRO A 800 29.40 50.79 -28.72
N GLU A 801 28.74 49.87 -28.01
CA GLU A 801 29.11 49.41 -26.66
C GLU A 801 29.13 50.49 -25.56
N THR A 802 28.49 51.64 -25.80
CA THR A 802 28.27 52.68 -24.78
C THR A 802 26.81 52.74 -24.35
N VAL A 803 26.54 53.22 -23.14
CA VAL A 803 25.20 53.29 -22.55
C VAL A 803 24.72 54.73 -22.41
N VAL A 804 23.51 55.01 -22.88
CA VAL A 804 22.82 56.30 -22.72
C VAL A 804 21.59 56.10 -21.85
N ALA A 805 21.54 56.77 -20.70
CA ALA A 805 20.44 56.63 -19.76
C ALA A 805 19.23 57.51 -20.14
N LEU A 806 18.02 56.99 -19.97
CA LEU A 806 16.77 57.66 -20.27
C LEU A 806 15.96 57.85 -18.98
N LEU A 807 15.81 59.08 -18.52
CA LEU A 807 14.93 59.46 -17.41
C LEU A 807 13.80 60.34 -17.96
N LEU A 808 12.89 59.69 -18.69
CA LEU A 808 11.75 60.34 -19.35
C LEU A 808 10.45 59.62 -18.99
N PRO A 809 9.33 60.35 -18.81
CA PRO A 809 8.02 59.72 -18.72
C PRO A 809 7.59 59.15 -20.09
N ARG A 810 6.62 58.22 -20.11
CA ARG A 810 6.02 57.70 -21.34
C ARG A 810 5.50 58.84 -22.20
N SER A 811 6.16 59.05 -23.35
CA SER A 811 5.90 60.18 -24.25
C SER A 811 6.52 59.93 -25.62
N VAL A 812 6.18 60.77 -26.60
CA VAL A 812 6.85 60.74 -27.91
C VAL A 812 8.36 60.93 -27.76
N ASP A 813 8.78 61.80 -26.83
CA ASP A 813 10.19 62.08 -26.59
C ASP A 813 10.96 60.86 -26.10
N LEU A 814 10.33 59.97 -25.32
CA LEU A 814 10.92 58.68 -24.92
C LEU A 814 11.18 57.80 -26.14
N VAL A 815 10.18 57.64 -27.02
CA VAL A 815 10.29 56.82 -28.24
C VAL A 815 11.33 57.41 -29.20
N VAL A 816 11.38 58.74 -29.33
CA VAL A 816 12.41 59.45 -30.12
C VAL A 816 13.80 59.20 -29.52
N ALA A 817 13.95 59.25 -28.19
CA ALA A 817 15.23 59.03 -27.53
C ALA A 817 15.72 57.58 -27.70
N GLU A 818 14.86 56.58 -27.49
CA GLU A 818 15.19 55.17 -27.73
C GLU A 818 15.63 54.92 -29.18
N LEU A 819 14.88 55.45 -30.15
CA LEU A 819 15.23 55.34 -31.55
C LEU A 819 16.53 56.08 -31.88
N ALA A 820 16.77 57.26 -31.32
CA ALA A 820 17.98 58.05 -31.54
C ALA A 820 19.24 57.39 -30.95
N VAL A 821 19.11 56.75 -29.78
CA VAL A 821 20.19 55.96 -29.17
C VAL A 821 20.53 54.75 -30.05
N ALA A 822 19.52 54.00 -30.51
CA ALA A 822 19.72 52.91 -31.48
C ALA A 822 20.31 53.41 -32.81
N TRP A 823 19.92 54.60 -33.28
CA TRP A 823 20.45 55.24 -34.48
C TRP A 823 21.95 55.59 -34.34
N ALA A 824 22.35 56.05 -33.16
CA ALA A 824 23.75 56.28 -32.78
C ALA A 824 24.56 54.98 -32.59
N GLY A 825 23.88 53.83 -32.53
CA GLY A 825 24.50 52.52 -32.30
C GLY A 825 24.87 52.26 -30.84
N ALA A 826 24.34 53.06 -29.90
CA ALA A 826 24.52 52.87 -28.46
C ALA A 826 23.35 52.09 -27.85
N ALA A 827 23.50 51.68 -26.59
CA ALA A 827 22.46 51.01 -25.83
C ALA A 827 21.72 52.00 -24.93
N TYR A 828 20.39 51.93 -24.89
CA TYR A 828 19.63 52.75 -23.93
C TYR A 828 19.51 52.06 -22.56
N LEU A 829 19.53 52.86 -21.49
CA LEU A 829 19.29 52.42 -20.12
C LEU A 829 18.05 53.15 -19.58
N PRO A 830 16.87 52.52 -19.58
CA PRO A 830 15.66 53.16 -19.10
C PRO A 830 15.65 53.22 -17.57
N LEU A 831 15.36 54.42 -17.04
CA LEU A 831 15.29 54.71 -15.61
C LEU A 831 13.88 55.13 -15.25
N HIS A 832 13.32 54.53 -14.20
CA HIS A 832 11.98 54.91 -13.75
C HIS A 832 12.01 56.27 -13.03
N PRO A 833 11.14 57.23 -13.39
CA PRO A 833 11.11 58.56 -12.76
C PRO A 833 10.90 58.54 -11.24
N ASP A 834 10.11 57.58 -10.74
CA ASP A 834 9.84 57.44 -9.30
C ASP A 834 10.95 56.71 -8.50
N TRP A 835 12.06 56.31 -9.13
CA TRP A 835 13.16 55.71 -8.38
C TRP A 835 13.85 56.73 -7.48
N PRO A 836 14.26 56.34 -6.26
CA PRO A 836 15.07 57.20 -5.40
C PRO A 836 16.37 57.63 -6.10
N ALA A 837 16.80 58.87 -5.88
CA ALA A 837 17.99 59.43 -6.53
C ALA A 837 19.27 58.60 -6.28
N GLU A 838 19.38 57.96 -5.12
CA GLU A 838 20.48 57.05 -4.80
C GLU A 838 20.51 55.81 -5.71
N ARG A 839 19.34 55.23 -6.01
CA ARG A 839 19.22 54.10 -6.92
C ARG A 839 19.61 54.52 -8.35
N ILE A 840 19.12 55.67 -8.79
CA ILE A 840 19.47 56.23 -10.12
C ILE A 840 20.99 56.43 -10.23
N ARG A 841 21.61 57.08 -9.23
CA ARG A 841 23.07 57.29 -9.19
C ARG A 841 23.85 55.98 -9.24
N THR A 842 23.40 54.98 -8.47
CA THR A 842 24.05 53.66 -8.42
C THR A 842 23.98 52.97 -9.78
N VAL A 843 22.81 52.96 -10.41
CA VAL A 843 22.58 52.33 -11.72
C VAL A 843 23.35 53.06 -12.83
N LEU A 844 23.37 54.40 -12.82
CA LEU A 844 24.14 55.20 -13.77
C LEU A 844 25.64 54.92 -13.67
N GLY A 845 26.18 54.88 -12.45
CA GLY A 845 27.58 54.59 -12.20
C GLY A 845 27.95 53.16 -12.60
N ALA A 846 27.14 52.17 -12.24
CA ALA A 846 27.37 50.77 -12.59
C ALA A 846 27.28 50.51 -14.10
N ALA A 847 26.48 51.28 -14.83
CA ALA A 847 26.35 51.19 -16.28
C ALA A 847 27.36 52.04 -17.06
N GLU A 848 28.19 52.83 -16.36
CA GLU A 848 29.12 53.80 -16.96
C GLU A 848 28.45 54.68 -18.04
N ALA A 849 27.24 55.18 -17.73
CA ALA A 849 26.43 55.90 -18.70
C ALA A 849 27.13 57.17 -19.19
N VAL A 850 27.29 57.30 -20.51
CA VAL A 850 28.00 58.44 -21.14
C VAL A 850 27.16 59.70 -21.19
N ALA A 851 25.84 59.55 -21.19
CA ALA A 851 24.87 60.64 -21.19
C ALA A 851 23.57 60.24 -20.47
N LEU A 852 22.87 61.24 -19.93
CA LEU A 852 21.53 61.15 -19.35
C LEU A 852 20.58 62.03 -20.16
N ILE A 853 19.53 61.44 -20.72
CA ILE A 853 18.46 62.14 -21.41
C ILE A 853 17.29 62.33 -20.44
N CYS A 854 16.91 63.58 -20.16
CA CYS A 854 15.78 63.91 -19.31
C CYS A 854 15.04 65.16 -19.81
N ARG A 855 13.87 65.46 -19.23
CA ARG A 855 13.17 66.73 -19.51
C ARG A 855 13.93 67.92 -18.89
N PRO A 856 13.83 69.13 -19.47
CA PRO A 856 14.35 70.34 -18.84
C PRO A 856 13.74 70.56 -17.44
N GLY A 857 14.55 71.05 -16.50
CA GLY A 857 14.08 71.41 -15.15
C GLY A 857 14.12 70.29 -14.10
N ILE A 858 14.62 69.10 -14.44
CA ILE A 858 14.95 68.06 -13.45
C ILE A 858 16.28 68.41 -12.76
N ASP A 859 16.34 68.29 -11.44
CA ASP A 859 17.60 68.42 -10.69
C ASP A 859 18.46 67.16 -10.93
N THR A 860 19.45 67.31 -11.79
CA THR A 860 20.36 66.23 -12.16
C THR A 860 21.62 66.17 -11.31
N ASP A 861 21.90 67.18 -10.46
CA ASP A 861 23.09 67.22 -9.63
C ASP A 861 23.10 66.06 -8.61
N ALA A 862 21.89 65.62 -8.21
CA ALA A 862 21.69 64.46 -7.35
C ALA A 862 22.17 63.13 -7.98
N TYR A 863 22.38 63.06 -9.30
CA TYR A 863 22.72 61.81 -10.01
C TYR A 863 24.23 61.66 -10.30
N GLY A 864 25.05 62.67 -10.00
CA GLY A 864 26.50 62.66 -10.25
C GLY A 864 26.90 63.24 -11.61
N PRO A 865 28.21 63.27 -11.94
CA PRO A 865 28.72 63.91 -13.15
C PRO A 865 28.41 63.07 -14.40
N VAL A 866 27.37 63.45 -15.16
CA VAL A 866 27.00 62.84 -16.44
C VAL A 866 26.55 63.94 -17.42
N ALA A 867 26.85 63.78 -18.72
CA ALA A 867 26.39 64.74 -19.72
C ALA A 867 24.86 64.69 -19.85
N VAL A 868 24.18 65.81 -19.62
CA VAL A 868 22.71 65.88 -19.67
C VAL A 868 22.26 66.41 -21.04
N LEU A 869 21.34 65.69 -21.68
CA LEU A 869 20.75 66.04 -22.96
C LEU A 869 19.23 66.17 -22.84
N HIS A 870 18.64 67.04 -23.67
CA HIS A 870 17.20 67.26 -23.70
C HIS A 870 16.63 67.00 -25.11
N PRO A 871 15.49 66.29 -25.22
CA PRO A 871 14.72 66.20 -26.46
C PRO A 871 14.20 67.58 -26.89
N ASP A 872 14.17 67.90 -28.19
CA ASP A 872 13.84 69.27 -28.68
C ASP A 872 12.33 69.60 -28.71
N GLY A 873 11.48 68.80 -28.06
CA GLY A 873 10.07 69.18 -27.81
C GLY A 873 9.20 69.46 -29.04
N GLY A 874 9.54 68.91 -30.21
CA GLY A 874 8.72 68.98 -31.43
C GLY A 874 9.12 70.01 -32.49
N SER A 875 10.31 70.61 -32.41
CA SER A 875 10.84 71.41 -33.52
C SER A 875 11.03 70.58 -34.80
N THR A 876 10.69 71.15 -35.96
CA THR A 876 10.91 70.50 -37.26
C THR A 876 12.41 70.41 -37.55
N PRO A 877 12.96 69.23 -37.89
CA PRO A 877 14.40 69.09 -38.14
C PRO A 877 14.89 69.97 -39.29
N THR A 878 16.00 70.68 -39.08
CA THR A 878 16.57 71.60 -40.10
C THR A 878 17.96 71.21 -40.61
N GLY A 879 18.61 70.22 -39.97
CA GLY A 879 19.95 69.74 -40.35
C GLY A 879 19.97 68.59 -41.38
N PRO A 880 21.14 68.30 -41.99
CA PRO A 880 21.32 67.14 -42.87
C PRO A 880 21.11 65.81 -42.12
N ARG A 881 20.36 64.89 -42.72
CA ARG A 881 20.03 63.59 -42.10
C ARG A 881 21.24 62.66 -42.07
N THR A 882 21.53 62.09 -40.91
CA THR A 882 22.58 61.07 -40.74
C THR A 882 22.04 59.67 -40.95
N HIS A 883 22.86 58.76 -41.49
CA HIS A 883 22.46 57.36 -41.65
C HIS A 883 22.46 56.61 -40.30
N PRO A 884 21.58 55.62 -40.10
CA PRO A 884 21.65 54.72 -38.95
C PRO A 884 22.99 53.98 -38.93
N SER A 885 23.47 53.67 -37.73
CA SER A 885 24.64 52.81 -37.57
C SER A 885 24.38 51.43 -38.20
N PRO A 886 25.37 50.83 -38.90
CA PRO A 886 25.20 49.52 -39.53
C PRO A 886 24.93 48.45 -38.47
N PRO A 887 24.11 47.41 -38.74
CA PRO A 887 23.83 46.36 -37.76
C PRO A 887 25.10 45.62 -37.34
N ALA A 888 25.14 45.18 -36.07
CA ALA A 888 26.18 44.30 -35.57
C ALA A 888 25.56 43.25 -34.62
N PRO A 889 25.82 41.93 -34.82
CA PRO A 889 25.09 40.86 -34.11
C PRO A 889 25.15 40.92 -32.57
N HIS A 890 26.25 41.44 -32.03
CA HIS A 890 26.50 41.50 -30.59
C HIS A 890 26.32 42.90 -30.00
N ARG A 891 25.96 43.91 -30.82
CA ARG A 891 25.77 45.27 -30.33
C ARG A 891 24.60 45.32 -29.37
N LEU A 892 24.79 45.95 -28.23
CA LEU A 892 23.73 46.18 -27.24
C LEU A 892 22.66 47.14 -27.78
N ALA A 893 21.39 46.76 -27.64
CA ALA A 893 20.24 47.64 -27.86
C ALA A 893 19.85 48.36 -26.57
N TYR A 894 19.85 47.65 -25.45
CA TYR A 894 19.54 48.23 -24.15
C TYR A 894 20.20 47.48 -23.00
N VAL A 895 20.25 48.14 -21.85
CA VAL A 895 20.61 47.55 -20.56
C VAL A 895 19.49 47.85 -19.57
N MET A 896 18.95 46.82 -18.92
CA MET A 896 17.90 46.98 -17.90
C MET A 896 18.34 46.38 -16.57
N TYR A 897 18.08 47.08 -15.47
CA TYR A 897 18.50 46.65 -14.14
C TYR A 897 17.40 45.91 -13.39
N THR A 898 17.71 44.72 -12.89
CA THR A 898 16.80 43.89 -12.08
C THR A 898 17.27 43.81 -10.63
N SER A 899 16.37 43.42 -9.72
CA SER A 899 16.72 43.14 -8.32
C SER A 899 17.59 41.88 -8.26
N GLY A 900 18.89 42.04 -7.98
CA GLY A 900 19.77 40.90 -7.74
C GLY A 900 19.41 40.20 -6.43
N SER A 901 19.51 38.87 -6.40
CA SER A 901 19.37 38.05 -5.19
C SER A 901 20.34 38.44 -4.05
N THR A 902 21.38 39.22 -4.36
CA THR A 902 22.41 39.73 -3.45
C THR A 902 22.09 41.13 -2.90
N GLY A 903 20.97 41.75 -3.29
CA GLY A 903 20.58 43.11 -2.88
C GLY A 903 21.16 44.23 -3.76
N GLU A 904 22.17 43.94 -4.58
CA GLU A 904 22.73 44.88 -5.56
C GLU A 904 22.02 44.76 -6.92
N PRO A 905 21.64 45.88 -7.58
CA PRO A 905 21.03 45.86 -8.91
C PRO A 905 21.96 45.23 -9.96
N LYS A 906 21.43 44.34 -10.82
CA LYS A 906 22.20 43.69 -11.91
C LYS A 906 21.70 44.16 -13.27
N GLY A 907 22.61 44.70 -14.10
CA GLY A 907 22.32 45.11 -15.47
C GLY A 907 22.26 43.92 -16.41
N VAL A 908 21.11 43.68 -17.03
CA VAL A 908 20.92 42.70 -18.10
C VAL A 908 21.13 43.43 -19.43
N ALA A 909 22.21 43.09 -20.13
CA ALA A 909 22.59 43.68 -21.40
C ALA A 909 22.00 42.86 -22.56
N ILE A 910 21.14 43.46 -23.37
CA ILE A 910 20.42 42.77 -24.45
C ILE A 910 20.95 43.23 -25.81
N PRO A 911 21.40 42.30 -26.68
CA PRO A 911 21.85 42.66 -28.01
C PRO A 911 20.68 43.01 -28.93
N GLU A 912 20.95 43.91 -29.89
CA GLU A 912 20.02 44.33 -30.94
C GLU A 912 19.46 43.14 -31.74
N SER A 913 20.27 42.10 -31.94
CA SER A 913 19.84 40.86 -32.58
C SER A 913 18.73 40.13 -31.82
N ALA A 914 18.70 40.19 -30.48
CA ALA A 914 17.63 39.59 -29.68
C ALA A 914 16.31 40.37 -29.82
N VAL A 915 16.37 41.69 -29.86
CA VAL A 915 15.19 42.55 -30.10
C VAL A 915 14.61 42.30 -31.48
N LEU A 916 15.46 42.22 -32.50
CA LEU A 916 15.05 41.92 -33.88
C LEU A 916 14.47 40.50 -33.99
N ALA A 917 15.06 39.51 -33.31
CA ALA A 917 14.56 38.15 -33.30
C ALA A 917 13.19 38.07 -32.63
N LEU A 918 13.00 38.73 -31.49
CA LEU A 918 11.70 38.84 -30.82
C LEU A 918 10.68 39.48 -31.76
N ALA A 919 10.96 40.65 -32.29
CA ALA A 919 10.04 41.34 -33.19
C ALA A 919 9.71 40.53 -34.45
N SER A 920 10.64 39.71 -34.94
CA SER A 920 10.45 38.88 -36.14
C SER A 920 9.64 37.61 -35.91
N ASP A 921 9.32 37.26 -34.66
CA ASP A 921 8.51 36.08 -34.34
C ASP A 921 7.15 36.14 -35.05
N SER A 922 6.72 35.03 -35.64
CA SER A 922 5.49 34.94 -36.41
C SER A 922 4.24 35.24 -35.58
N ARG A 923 4.31 35.06 -34.24
CA ARG A 923 3.20 35.40 -33.34
C ARG A 923 2.88 36.89 -33.36
N PHE A 924 3.87 37.75 -33.62
CA PHE A 924 3.66 39.20 -33.75
C PHE A 924 3.29 39.67 -35.16
N ALA A 925 3.16 38.75 -36.13
CA ALA A 925 2.85 39.11 -37.52
C ALA A 925 1.35 39.35 -37.80
N GLY A 926 0.49 39.06 -36.82
CA GLY A 926 -0.97 39.21 -36.94
C GLY A 926 -1.45 40.66 -36.91
N ASP A 927 -2.69 40.86 -37.34
CA ASP A 927 -3.35 42.17 -37.36
C ASP A 927 -3.52 42.82 -35.97
N ALA A 928 -3.42 42.05 -34.89
CA ALA A 928 -3.52 42.54 -33.51
C ALA A 928 -2.35 43.44 -33.09
N HIS A 929 -1.20 43.34 -33.76
CA HIS A 929 -0.02 44.18 -33.51
C HIS A 929 0.04 45.44 -34.39
N ARG A 930 -1.06 45.77 -35.10
CA ARG A 930 -1.14 47.04 -35.85
C ARG A 930 -1.24 48.26 -34.95
N ARG A 931 -1.93 48.17 -33.81
CA ARG A 931 -2.00 49.23 -32.80
C ARG A 931 -1.81 48.60 -31.43
N VAL A 932 -0.69 48.90 -30.78
CA VAL A 932 -0.34 48.27 -29.50
C VAL A 932 -0.34 49.33 -28.41
N LEU A 933 -1.00 49.03 -27.29
CA LEU A 933 -0.96 49.90 -26.12
C LEU A 933 0.43 49.82 -25.48
N VAL A 934 1.09 50.96 -25.34
CA VAL A 934 2.31 51.11 -24.55
C VAL A 934 1.94 51.66 -23.19
N HIS A 935 1.91 50.80 -22.19
CA HIS A 935 1.58 51.17 -20.80
C HIS A 935 2.51 50.51 -19.79
N SER A 936 3.35 49.57 -20.20
CA SER A 936 4.34 49.00 -19.31
C SER A 936 5.34 50.10 -18.89
N PRO A 937 5.85 50.08 -17.66
CA PRO A 937 6.97 50.93 -17.30
C PRO A 937 8.16 50.64 -18.22
N HIS A 938 8.75 51.66 -18.85
CA HIS A 938 9.84 51.48 -19.82
C HIS A 938 11.15 50.97 -19.18
N SER A 939 11.26 51.04 -17.86
CA SER A 939 12.32 50.36 -17.09
C SER A 939 12.12 48.84 -16.94
N PHE A 940 11.09 48.28 -17.56
CA PHE A 940 10.76 46.85 -17.59
C PHE A 940 10.70 46.36 -19.04
N ASP A 941 11.18 45.14 -19.28
CA ASP A 941 11.43 44.60 -20.62
C ASP A 941 10.14 44.37 -21.44
N ALA A 942 8.98 44.22 -20.79
CA ALA A 942 7.68 44.22 -21.47
C ALA A 942 7.45 45.45 -22.36
N ALA A 943 7.95 46.63 -21.97
CA ALA A 943 7.86 47.82 -22.80
C ALA A 943 8.65 47.68 -24.12
N THR A 944 9.73 46.88 -24.13
CA THR A 944 10.49 46.63 -25.36
C THR A 944 9.69 45.80 -26.35
N HIS A 945 8.86 44.87 -25.87
CA HIS A 945 7.89 44.18 -26.71
C HIS A 945 6.87 45.18 -27.27
N GLU A 946 6.26 46.00 -26.42
CA GLU A 946 5.23 46.97 -26.82
C GLU A 946 5.76 47.97 -27.87
N ILE A 947 6.98 48.47 -27.68
CA ILE A 947 7.61 49.50 -28.54
C ILE A 947 8.27 48.88 -29.77
N TRP A 948 9.29 48.05 -29.59
CA TRP A 948 10.09 47.54 -30.71
C TRP A 948 9.34 46.49 -31.52
N GLY A 949 8.55 45.63 -30.87
CA GLY A 949 7.73 44.62 -31.58
C GLY A 949 6.74 45.26 -32.55
N THR A 950 6.27 46.47 -32.24
CA THR A 950 5.32 47.23 -33.06
C THR A 950 6.01 48.08 -34.12
N LEU A 951 7.01 48.90 -33.72
CA LEU A 951 7.67 49.84 -34.64
C LEU A 951 8.42 49.13 -35.77
N LEU A 952 9.07 48.00 -35.47
CA LEU A 952 9.84 47.24 -36.46
C LEU A 952 8.95 46.58 -37.54
N ARG A 953 7.63 46.53 -37.31
CA ARG A 953 6.63 45.98 -38.23
C ARG A 953 5.76 47.04 -38.90
N GLY A 954 5.98 48.33 -38.63
CA GLY A 954 5.14 49.39 -39.18
C GLY A 954 3.81 49.59 -38.46
N GLY A 955 3.66 49.07 -37.24
CA GLY A 955 2.49 49.32 -36.40
C GLY A 955 2.51 50.70 -35.74
N GLU A 956 1.45 51.03 -35.02
CA GLU A 956 1.24 52.28 -34.31
C GLU A 956 1.31 52.05 -32.80
N LEU A 957 2.15 52.81 -32.10
CA LEU A 957 2.23 52.84 -30.65
C LEU A 957 1.15 53.74 -30.08
N VAL A 958 0.26 53.17 -29.26
CA VAL A 958 -0.76 53.92 -28.53
C VAL A 958 -0.25 54.17 -27.11
N LEU A 959 0.22 55.37 -26.80
CA LEU A 959 0.87 55.65 -25.51
C LEU A 959 -0.18 55.94 -24.42
N ALA A 960 -0.20 55.11 -23.38
CA ALA A 960 -0.99 55.34 -22.18
C ALA A 960 -0.39 56.45 -21.31
N PRO A 961 -1.22 57.23 -20.57
CA PRO A 961 -0.71 58.24 -19.65
C PRO A 961 0.11 57.61 -18.51
N ASP A 962 1.07 58.37 -17.97
CA ASP A 962 1.81 58.05 -16.73
C ASP A 962 0.98 58.39 -15.48
N ALA A 963 -0.25 57.87 -15.40
CA ALA A 963 -1.13 58.03 -14.25
C ALA A 963 -1.76 56.68 -13.87
N PRO A 964 -2.10 56.46 -12.58
CA PRO A 964 -2.86 55.29 -12.16
C PRO A 964 -4.16 55.15 -12.97
N LEU A 965 -4.44 53.93 -13.43
CA LEU A 965 -5.60 53.61 -14.27
C LEU A 965 -6.56 52.73 -13.47
N ASP A 966 -7.79 53.21 -13.27
CA ASP A 966 -8.89 52.38 -12.79
C ASP A 966 -9.51 51.57 -13.95
N PRO A 967 -10.35 50.55 -13.67
CA PRO A 967 -10.94 49.71 -14.72
C PRO A 967 -11.75 50.48 -15.78
N ALA A 968 -12.45 51.54 -15.39
CA ALA A 968 -13.22 52.37 -16.33
C ALA A 968 -12.29 53.11 -17.30
N ARG A 969 -11.17 53.62 -16.79
CA ARG A 969 -10.14 54.29 -17.59
C ARG A 969 -9.38 53.33 -18.49
N TRP A 970 -9.14 52.09 -18.04
CA TRP A 970 -8.63 51.02 -18.90
C TRP A 970 -9.53 50.79 -20.11
N ARG A 971 -10.84 50.63 -19.87
CA ARG A 971 -11.82 50.46 -20.95
C ARG A 971 -11.85 51.65 -21.90
N GLU A 972 -11.80 52.88 -21.39
CA GLU A 972 -11.74 54.09 -22.21
C GLU A 972 -10.50 54.11 -23.12
N LEU A 973 -9.32 53.84 -22.56
CA LEU A 973 -8.05 53.84 -23.30
C LEU A 973 -8.02 52.75 -24.39
N LEU A 974 -8.52 51.55 -24.07
CA LEU A 974 -8.52 50.43 -25.01
C LEU A 974 -9.55 50.60 -26.14
N THR A 975 -10.72 51.17 -25.85
CA THR A 975 -11.77 51.43 -26.86
C THR A 975 -11.58 52.75 -27.63
N GLY A 976 -10.74 53.66 -27.12
CA GLY A 976 -10.46 54.97 -27.71
C GLY A 976 -11.50 56.05 -27.41
N GLY A 977 -12.47 55.79 -26.52
CA GLY A 977 -13.56 56.72 -26.17
C GLY A 977 -14.49 57.11 -27.34
N THR A 978 -15.66 57.71 -27.06
CA THR A 978 -16.70 58.03 -28.07
C THR A 978 -16.35 59.17 -29.04
N GLY A 979 -15.07 59.49 -29.25
CA GLY A 979 -14.69 60.59 -30.15
C GLY A 979 -13.20 60.79 -30.47
N ARG A 980 -12.29 59.93 -29.98
CA ARG A 980 -10.83 60.12 -30.21
C ARG A 980 -10.18 59.15 -31.20
N GLY A 981 -10.92 58.17 -31.73
CA GLY A 981 -10.45 57.27 -32.80
C GLY A 981 -9.01 56.78 -32.59
N GLY A 982 -8.77 55.96 -31.55
CA GLY A 982 -7.40 55.69 -31.12
C GLY A 982 -7.21 54.59 -30.08
N GLY A 983 -8.14 53.64 -29.94
CA GLY A 983 -7.94 52.46 -29.08
C GLY A 983 -6.83 51.53 -29.57
N ALA A 984 -6.48 50.53 -28.75
CA ALA A 984 -5.47 49.53 -29.07
C ALA A 984 -6.11 48.23 -29.59
N ASP A 985 -5.40 47.52 -30.47
CA ASP A 985 -5.80 46.20 -30.96
C ASP A 985 -5.19 45.07 -30.10
N SER A 986 -4.07 45.34 -29.41
CA SER A 986 -3.50 44.44 -28.40
C SER A 986 -2.86 45.19 -27.24
N ALA A 987 -2.78 44.52 -26.09
CA ALA A 987 -2.10 45.00 -24.90
C ALA A 987 -1.49 43.83 -24.11
N TRP A 988 -0.38 44.10 -23.42
CA TRP A 988 0.26 43.17 -22.50
C TRP A 988 -0.15 43.46 -21.06
N PHE A 989 -0.37 42.47 -20.21
CA PHE A 989 -0.70 42.67 -18.80
C PHE A 989 0.20 41.79 -17.92
N THR A 990 0.61 42.28 -16.76
CA THR A 990 1.21 41.39 -15.75
C THR A 990 0.17 40.36 -15.32
N ALA A 991 0.59 39.15 -14.92
CA ALA A 991 -0.33 38.11 -14.46
C ALA A 991 -1.30 38.61 -13.37
N GLY A 992 -0.81 39.44 -12.44
CA GLY A 992 -1.62 40.08 -11.40
C GLY A 992 -2.63 41.10 -11.94
N LEU A 993 -2.22 41.98 -12.87
CA LEU A 993 -3.12 42.97 -13.47
C LEU A 993 -4.19 42.30 -14.36
N PHE A 994 -3.80 41.26 -15.09
CA PHE A 994 -4.72 40.44 -15.88
C PHE A 994 -5.78 39.81 -14.98
N ALA A 995 -5.38 39.16 -13.89
CA ALA A 995 -6.32 38.55 -12.95
C ALA A 995 -7.27 39.57 -12.31
N LEU A 996 -6.76 40.75 -11.93
CA LEU A 996 -7.57 41.83 -11.38
C LEU A 996 -8.63 42.31 -12.39
N LEU A 997 -8.23 42.60 -13.63
CA LEU A 997 -9.15 43.06 -14.67
C LEU A 997 -10.14 41.96 -15.10
N ALA A 998 -9.72 40.69 -15.13
CA ALA A 998 -10.60 39.56 -15.43
C ALA A 998 -11.69 39.39 -14.36
N GLN A 999 -11.36 39.65 -13.10
CA GLN A 999 -12.30 39.57 -11.99
C GLN A 999 -13.24 40.79 -11.94
N ASP A 1000 -12.71 42.00 -12.07
CA ASP A 1000 -13.44 43.23 -11.75
C ASP A 1000 -14.07 43.92 -12.98
N ALA A 1001 -13.52 43.71 -14.19
CA ALA A 1001 -13.97 44.37 -15.42
C ALA A 1001 -13.60 43.57 -16.70
N PRO A 1002 -14.02 42.29 -16.84
CA PRO A 1002 -13.62 41.43 -17.96
C PRO A 1002 -14.03 41.98 -19.33
N GLU A 1003 -15.07 42.80 -19.38
CA GLU A 1003 -15.52 43.47 -20.60
C GLU A 1003 -14.46 44.40 -21.21
N THR A 1004 -13.45 44.80 -20.45
CA THR A 1004 -12.29 45.59 -20.89
C THR A 1004 -11.53 44.88 -22.02
N PHE A 1005 -11.45 43.55 -21.97
CA PHE A 1005 -10.75 42.75 -22.98
C PHE A 1005 -11.51 42.64 -24.30
N THR A 1006 -12.81 42.93 -24.34
CA THR A 1006 -13.61 42.87 -25.59
C THR A 1006 -13.19 43.92 -26.62
N ALA A 1007 -12.45 44.95 -26.20
CA ALA A 1007 -11.87 45.97 -27.07
C ALA A 1007 -10.63 45.48 -27.83
N LEU A 1008 -10.00 44.42 -27.34
CA LEU A 1008 -8.73 43.89 -27.84
C LEU A 1008 -8.98 42.70 -28.78
N ARG A 1009 -8.14 42.59 -29.82
CA ARG A 1009 -8.05 41.41 -30.66
C ARG A 1009 -7.17 40.33 -30.04
N GLU A 1010 -6.17 40.76 -29.27
CA GLU A 1010 -5.23 39.87 -28.59
C GLU A 1010 -4.82 40.45 -27.23
N VAL A 1011 -4.76 39.57 -26.22
CA VAL A 1011 -4.34 39.90 -24.86
C VAL A 1011 -3.09 39.08 -24.56
N TRP A 1012 -2.01 39.76 -24.24
CA TRP A 1012 -0.78 39.13 -23.81
C TRP A 1012 -0.69 39.22 -22.29
N THR A 1013 -0.23 38.16 -21.62
CA THR A 1013 -0.07 38.17 -20.16
C THR A 1013 1.16 37.38 -19.74
N GLY A 1014 1.82 37.80 -18.66
CA GLY A 1014 3.02 37.14 -18.15
C GLY A 1014 3.68 37.83 -16.97
N GLY A 1015 4.94 37.50 -16.70
CA GLY A 1015 5.70 38.01 -15.56
C GLY A 1015 5.52 37.18 -14.26
N ASP A 1016 4.50 36.33 -14.18
CA ASP A 1016 4.29 35.32 -13.13
C ASP A 1016 3.36 34.21 -13.65
N VAL A 1017 3.03 33.22 -12.80
CA VAL A 1017 2.06 32.15 -13.09
C VAL A 1017 0.67 32.73 -13.36
N VAL A 1018 0.13 32.47 -14.54
CA VAL A 1018 -1.23 32.87 -14.93
C VAL A 1018 -2.22 31.77 -14.52
N SER A 1019 -3.21 32.13 -13.71
CA SER A 1019 -4.24 31.19 -13.24
C SER A 1019 -5.14 30.73 -14.38
N PRO A 1020 -5.39 29.41 -14.55
CA PRO A 1020 -6.38 28.90 -15.50
C PRO A 1020 -7.78 29.50 -15.27
N GLY A 1021 -8.15 29.76 -14.01
CA GLY A 1021 -9.45 30.35 -13.66
C GLY A 1021 -9.57 31.83 -13.99
N ALA A 1022 -8.46 32.55 -14.23
CA ALA A 1022 -8.50 33.92 -14.74
C ALA A 1022 -8.57 33.97 -16.27
N VAL A 1023 -8.16 32.90 -16.94
CA VAL A 1023 -8.21 32.75 -18.40
C VAL A 1023 -9.59 32.26 -18.87
N ALA A 1024 -10.18 31.34 -18.10
CA ALA A 1024 -11.54 30.85 -18.31
C ALA A 1024 -12.57 31.93 -18.00
#